data_AF-A0A2W1BYK8-F1
#
_entry.id   AF-A0A2W1BYK8-F1
#
_cell.length_a   1.000
_cell.length_b   1.000
_cell.length_c   1.000
_cell.angle_alpha   90.00
_cell.angle_beta   90.00
_cell.angle_gamma   90.00
#
_symmetry.space_group_name_H-M   'P 1'
#
loop_
_entity.id
_entity.type
_entity.pdbx_description
1 polymer ?
#
loop_
_entity_poly.entity_id
_entity_poly.type
_entity_poly.pdbx_seq_one_letter_code
_entity_poly.pdbx_strand_id
1 'polypeptide(L)'
;MPGVCDEIIDDIEDLISSQDITPKERYSSRKSVSVRSRKRDNKNDSEPVEKVILESVVPGTQTIYVKTWGCAHNNSDSEYMAGLLAAHGYRLTEDKFDAQLWLLNSCTVKSPAEDHFKNEIELGQSRGIHVVVAGCVPQGAPRANYLTGLSVVGVQQIDRIVEIVEETLKGHTVRLFGQKKTSEGRKAGGASLLLPKVRKNPLVEIISINTGCLNQCTYCKTKHARGELGSYPPEEIVERARQSFTEGVCEIWLTSEDTGTYGRDIGTSLPALLWQLVEVIPEGCRLRLGMTNPPYILEHLAEVAKIMHHPRVYKFLHVPVQSGSDQVLSDMKREYTRADFEKVVDFLREKVPGITIATDIICGFPGETDADFEATYSLCDKYRFPSLFINQFFARPGTPAAKMTKVPAQEVKKRTKKLSELFRSYEPYGHKVGDIYEVLVTDISHDKNYFVAHNEFYEQVLVPKEEKYMGKMLTVKITSASKFSMMGEPIDKPKMAGLTAPLKKGVVSDLVPYTENWEESKAHWDDVTEYIQELMQRYHVKLMWLAPDLHSHARYVSGAFTSNDAATFAQAATQIKRCLEVSQRLNAECFLIWPYREGYHTPFQTDVAREIKLFAKLLKLTAEYKDRLNYRCQLLIMPYYNNYHNRNFYGGWQHHLWRERDLVHTYMWDVTSCLYLLKHYNLDRHYKVAVAPGHHMYMANVYNMLGAVTITSEFDHYDSKTLTLMMKCIVDQGTAPPGGINLQLSSRQDSDVRELTTTYVKYIDALAKALRVACTLIAEQILSKHLQQRYASYYSGFGSRIISSDISMEECEEYYKKNQPHGDVPSSKYEHLDIVFQRHLDACDHI
;
A
#
# COMPACT_ATOMS: atom_id res chain seq x y z
N MET A 1 6.74 -47.06 -18.66
CA MET A 1 8.08 -46.47 -18.75
C MET A 1 8.02 -45.22 -19.62
N PRO A 2 8.05 -44.05 -18.98
CA PRO A 2 8.72 -42.87 -19.53
C PRO A 2 9.67 -42.25 -18.50
N GLY A 3 10.69 -41.57 -19.01
CA GLY A 3 11.86 -41.10 -18.28
C GLY A 3 11.60 -39.93 -17.32
N VAL A 4 12.43 -39.94 -16.28
CA VAL A 4 12.56 -38.93 -15.22
C VAL A 4 13.14 -37.65 -15.83
N CYS A 5 12.40 -36.55 -15.72
CA CYS A 5 12.85 -35.21 -16.09
C CYS A 5 13.16 -34.44 -14.80
N ASP A 6 14.46 -34.30 -14.53
CA ASP A 6 15.06 -33.29 -13.67
C ASP A 6 14.97 -31.93 -14.38
N GLU A 7 14.47 -30.89 -13.71
CA GLU A 7 14.87 -29.48 -13.92
C GLU A 7 14.19 -28.58 -12.85
N ILE A 8 14.94 -28.24 -11.79
CA ILE A 8 14.67 -27.16 -10.82
C ILE A 8 15.77 -26.12 -11.03
N ILE A 9 15.43 -24.85 -11.27
CA ILE A 9 16.42 -23.75 -11.31
C ILE A 9 15.81 -22.45 -10.75
N ASP A 10 16.14 -22.13 -9.49
CA ASP A 10 16.15 -20.76 -8.92
C ASP A 10 17.41 -20.51 -8.05
N ASP A 11 18.39 -21.42 -8.07
CA ASP A 11 19.72 -21.24 -7.45
C ASP A 11 20.82 -21.67 -8.43
N ILE A 12 21.92 -20.93 -8.51
CA ILE A 12 22.89 -21.02 -9.63
C ILE A 12 24.04 -22.02 -9.37
N GLU A 13 24.07 -22.69 -8.21
CA GLU A 13 25.12 -23.70 -7.91
C GLU A 13 24.82 -25.11 -8.45
N ASP A 14 23.69 -25.33 -9.11
CA ASP A 14 23.35 -26.62 -9.73
C ASP A 14 23.77 -26.76 -11.21
N LEU A 15 24.59 -25.84 -11.73
CA LEU A 15 25.00 -25.80 -13.14
C LEU A 15 26.14 -26.76 -13.57
N ILE A 16 26.49 -27.79 -12.78
CA ILE A 16 27.41 -28.83 -13.27
C ILE A 16 26.91 -30.21 -12.82
N SER A 17 26.25 -30.91 -13.73
CA SER A 17 25.98 -32.34 -13.57
C SER A 17 27.24 -33.15 -13.92
N SER A 18 27.39 -34.34 -13.36
CA SER A 18 28.45 -35.28 -13.75
C SER A 18 28.31 -35.84 -15.17
N GLN A 19 27.23 -35.47 -15.89
CA GLN A 19 26.93 -35.89 -17.26
C GLN A 19 27.15 -34.77 -18.29
N ASP A 20 27.55 -33.56 -17.85
CA ASP A 20 27.86 -32.47 -18.75
C ASP A 20 29.14 -32.74 -19.56
N ILE A 21 29.02 -32.69 -20.88
CA ILE A 21 30.12 -32.90 -21.84
C ILE A 21 31.26 -31.94 -21.49
N THR A 22 32.45 -32.47 -21.20
CA THR A 22 33.60 -31.64 -20.83
C THR A 22 33.95 -30.68 -21.96
N PRO A 23 34.50 -29.48 -21.68
CA PRO A 23 34.91 -28.55 -22.73
C PRO A 23 35.79 -29.20 -23.80
N LYS A 24 36.67 -30.13 -23.41
CA LYS A 24 37.52 -30.91 -24.33
C LYS A 24 36.73 -31.78 -25.31
N GLU A 25 35.64 -32.40 -24.86
CA GLU A 25 34.77 -33.24 -25.70
C GLU A 25 33.85 -32.38 -26.59
N ARG A 26 33.40 -31.23 -26.09
CA ARG A 26 32.58 -30.23 -26.81
C ARG A 26 33.26 -29.66 -28.06
N TYR A 27 34.59 -29.61 -28.08
CA TYR A 27 35.40 -29.10 -29.20
C TYR A 27 36.00 -30.21 -30.10
N SER A 28 35.85 -31.49 -29.76
CA SER A 28 36.46 -32.60 -30.52
C SER A 28 35.69 -32.98 -31.79
N SER A 29 34.39 -32.67 -31.86
CA SER A 29 33.47 -33.16 -32.91
C SER A 29 33.26 -32.21 -34.10
N ARG A 30 33.91 -31.04 -34.14
CA ARG A 30 33.78 -30.08 -35.25
C ARG A 30 35.01 -30.06 -36.15
N LYS A 31 35.14 -31.06 -37.03
CA LYS A 31 36.28 -31.18 -37.99
C LYS A 31 36.22 -30.25 -39.21
N SER A 32 35.24 -29.36 -39.35
CA SER A 32 35.29 -28.30 -40.35
C SER A 32 34.30 -27.19 -40.02
N VAL A 33 34.75 -26.09 -39.42
CA VAL A 33 33.97 -24.86 -39.32
C VAL A 33 34.44 -23.92 -40.43
N SER A 34 33.71 -23.89 -41.55
CA SER A 34 33.86 -22.83 -42.54
C SER A 34 33.22 -21.56 -41.97
N VAL A 35 34.04 -20.55 -41.67
CA VAL A 35 33.57 -19.22 -41.28
C VAL A 35 32.96 -18.54 -42.51
N ARG A 36 31.63 -18.45 -42.59
CA ARG A 36 30.99 -17.47 -43.48
C ARG A 36 31.05 -16.11 -42.79
N SER A 37 31.94 -15.24 -43.27
CA SER A 37 31.91 -13.83 -42.92
C SER A 37 30.60 -13.23 -43.44
N ARG A 38 29.66 -12.93 -42.54
CA ARG A 38 28.66 -11.91 -42.83
C ARG A 38 29.42 -10.60 -42.89
N LYS A 39 29.53 -10.03 -44.11
CA LYS A 39 29.95 -8.65 -44.30
C LYS A 39 29.09 -7.77 -43.39
N ARG A 40 29.77 -7.06 -42.50
CA ARG A 40 29.24 -5.96 -41.72
C ARG A 40 28.77 -4.91 -42.74
N ASP A 41 27.47 -4.70 -42.86
CA ASP A 41 26.98 -3.45 -43.41
C ASP A 41 27.30 -2.38 -42.38
N ASN A 42 28.30 -1.55 -42.70
CA ASN A 42 28.53 -0.29 -42.01
C ASN A 42 27.37 0.65 -42.36
N LYS A 43 26.31 0.61 -41.56
CA LYS A 43 25.34 1.71 -41.46
C LYS A 43 24.93 1.92 -40.00
N ASN A 44 25.30 3.11 -39.54
CA ASN A 44 24.91 3.84 -38.34
C ASN A 44 25.54 3.38 -37.02
N ASP A 45 26.48 4.20 -36.53
CA ASP A 45 26.59 4.51 -35.11
C ASP A 45 25.18 4.73 -34.56
N SER A 46 24.68 3.79 -33.77
CA SER A 46 23.38 3.95 -33.11
C SER A 46 23.55 5.00 -32.03
N GLU A 47 23.01 6.19 -32.27
CA GLU A 47 22.74 7.17 -31.23
C GLU A 47 22.06 6.47 -30.04
N PRO A 48 22.40 6.82 -28.79
CA PRO A 48 21.74 6.24 -27.62
C PRO A 48 20.24 6.45 -27.75
N VAL A 49 19.46 5.37 -27.59
CA VAL A 49 17.98 5.44 -27.60
C VAL A 49 17.56 6.52 -26.61
N GLU A 50 17.02 7.63 -27.13
CA GLU A 50 16.61 8.76 -26.30
C GLU A 50 15.50 8.31 -25.34
N LYS A 51 15.72 8.56 -24.05
CA LYS A 51 14.71 8.29 -23.03
C LYS A 51 13.51 9.18 -23.30
N VAL A 52 12.31 8.61 -23.24
CA VAL A 52 11.09 9.42 -23.26
C VAL A 52 11.05 10.22 -21.95
N ILE A 53 11.39 11.51 -22.03
CA ILE A 53 11.31 12.44 -20.92
C ILE A 53 9.87 12.91 -20.83
N LEU A 54 9.23 12.70 -19.67
CA LEU A 54 7.88 13.13 -19.43
C LEU A 54 7.90 14.56 -18.86
N GLU A 55 7.40 15.54 -19.62
CA GLU A 55 7.29 16.95 -19.16
C GLU A 55 6.29 17.12 -18.00
N SER A 56 5.33 16.18 -17.87
CA SER A 56 4.40 16.05 -16.76
C SER A 56 4.15 14.57 -16.47
N VAL A 57 4.22 14.17 -15.20
CA VAL A 57 3.97 12.81 -14.74
C VAL A 57 2.70 12.83 -13.90
N VAL A 58 1.61 12.27 -14.43
CA VAL A 58 0.38 12.03 -13.65
C VAL A 58 0.51 10.63 -13.02
N PRO A 59 0.62 10.52 -11.68
CA PRO A 59 0.73 9.22 -11.02
C PRO A 59 -0.39 8.26 -11.45
N GLY A 60 0.00 7.04 -11.81
CA GLY A 60 -0.90 5.97 -12.28
C GLY A 60 -1.07 5.79 -13.79
N THR A 61 -0.56 6.73 -14.59
CA THR A 61 -0.45 6.53 -16.05
C THR A 61 0.72 5.61 -16.40
N GLN A 62 1.82 5.64 -15.63
CA GLN A 62 3.00 4.80 -15.80
C GLN A 62 2.90 3.46 -15.06
N THR A 63 3.56 2.47 -15.63
CA THR A 63 3.77 1.14 -15.08
C THR A 63 5.20 0.97 -14.60
N ILE A 64 5.34 0.37 -13.42
CA ILE A 64 6.62 0.20 -12.72
C ILE A 64 6.87 -1.30 -12.53
N TYR A 65 8.06 -1.73 -12.93
CA TYR A 65 8.56 -3.08 -12.64
C TYR A 65 9.47 -3.03 -11.41
N VAL A 66 9.15 -3.82 -10.39
CA VAL A 66 9.94 -3.91 -9.16
C VAL A 66 10.63 -5.27 -9.12
N LYS A 67 11.96 -5.28 -9.03
CA LYS A 67 12.75 -6.51 -8.90
C LYS A 67 13.73 -6.42 -7.76
N THR A 68 13.73 -7.47 -6.93
CA THR A 68 14.56 -7.56 -5.75
C THR A 68 15.45 -8.79 -5.81
N TRP A 69 16.72 -8.62 -5.45
CA TRP A 69 17.65 -9.71 -5.20
C TRP A 69 18.24 -9.58 -3.80
N GLY A 70 18.24 -10.68 -3.04
CA GLY A 70 18.92 -10.74 -1.75
C GLY A 70 18.09 -11.30 -0.61
N CYS A 71 18.20 -10.65 0.56
CA CYS A 71 17.67 -11.15 1.83
C CYS A 71 16.23 -10.69 2.11
N ALA A 72 15.62 -11.26 3.16
CA ALA A 72 14.29 -10.92 3.64
C ALA A 72 14.12 -9.42 3.95
N HIS A 73 15.13 -8.78 4.55
CA HIS A 73 15.11 -7.32 4.81
C HIS A 73 14.93 -6.52 3.50
N ASN A 74 15.71 -6.85 2.47
CA ASN A 74 15.59 -6.18 1.17
C ASN A 74 14.25 -6.45 0.48
N ASN A 75 13.71 -7.68 0.62
CA ASN A 75 12.37 -7.97 0.12
C ASN A 75 11.33 -7.08 0.83
N SER A 76 11.40 -6.95 2.15
CA SER A 76 10.51 -6.06 2.90
C SER A 76 10.63 -4.60 2.46
N ASP A 77 11.85 -4.10 2.24
CA ASP A 77 12.07 -2.74 1.74
C ASP A 77 11.39 -2.53 0.38
N SER A 78 11.47 -3.53 -0.52
CA SER A 78 10.81 -3.49 -1.82
C SER A 78 9.29 -3.55 -1.74
N GLU A 79 8.75 -4.32 -0.81
CA GLU A 79 7.31 -4.40 -0.58
C GLU A 79 6.75 -3.06 -0.07
N TYR A 80 7.48 -2.34 0.80
CA TYR A 80 7.12 -0.98 1.21
C TYR A 80 7.22 0.01 0.05
N MET A 81 8.31 -0.03 -0.73
CA MET A 81 8.45 0.84 -1.90
C MET A 81 7.33 0.60 -2.92
N ALA A 82 6.98 -0.66 -3.17
CA ALA A 82 5.87 -1.04 -4.04
C ALA A 82 4.52 -0.56 -3.47
N GLY A 83 4.31 -0.67 -2.17
CA GLY A 83 3.09 -0.19 -1.50
C GLY A 83 2.92 1.32 -1.58
N LEU A 84 3.99 2.09 -1.39
CA LEU A 84 3.98 3.54 -1.59
C LEU A 84 3.67 3.91 -3.04
N LEU A 85 4.32 3.27 -4.00
CA LEU A 85 4.05 3.54 -5.42
C LEU A 85 2.60 3.21 -5.79
N ALA A 86 2.07 2.08 -5.33
CA ALA A 86 0.68 1.69 -5.56
C ALA A 86 -0.32 2.64 -4.88
N ALA A 87 -0.06 3.08 -3.64
CA ALA A 87 -0.89 4.05 -2.92
C ALA A 87 -0.93 5.42 -3.62
N HIS A 88 0.14 5.78 -4.33
CA HIS A 88 0.21 6.97 -5.18
C HIS A 88 -0.32 6.73 -6.60
N GLY A 89 -0.94 5.57 -6.88
CA GLY A 89 -1.63 5.28 -8.12
C GLY A 89 -0.81 4.56 -9.18
N TYR A 90 0.52 4.42 -9.03
CA TYR A 90 1.36 3.74 -10.02
C TYR A 90 0.98 2.27 -10.18
N ARG A 91 0.95 1.80 -11.44
CA ARG A 91 0.61 0.41 -11.75
C ARG A 91 1.83 -0.47 -11.67
N LEU A 92 1.83 -1.48 -10.80
CA LEU A 92 2.92 -2.45 -10.71
C LEU A 92 2.73 -3.56 -11.74
N THR A 93 3.80 -3.94 -12.44
CA THR A 93 3.79 -5.03 -13.43
C THR A 93 4.86 -6.08 -13.13
N GLU A 94 4.58 -7.33 -13.51
CA GLU A 94 5.58 -8.41 -13.49
C GLU A 94 6.35 -8.51 -14.81
N ASP A 95 5.80 -7.98 -15.90
CA ASP A 95 6.51 -7.90 -17.17
C ASP A 95 7.38 -6.64 -17.18
N LYS A 96 8.70 -6.86 -17.12
CA LYS A 96 9.67 -5.78 -17.17
C LYS A 96 9.66 -5.00 -18.49
N PHE A 97 9.23 -5.61 -19.60
CA PHE A 97 9.27 -4.96 -20.91
C PHE A 97 8.07 -4.03 -21.15
N ASP A 98 6.99 -4.20 -20.39
CA ASP A 98 5.83 -3.30 -20.42
C ASP A 98 6.00 -2.07 -19.52
N ALA A 99 6.99 -2.11 -18.60
CA ALA A 99 7.24 -1.06 -17.63
C ALA A 99 7.95 0.16 -18.24
N GLN A 100 7.51 1.37 -17.85
CA GLN A 100 8.19 2.61 -18.18
C GLN A 100 9.35 2.93 -17.22
N LEU A 101 9.34 2.33 -16.02
CA LEU A 101 10.41 2.47 -15.04
C LEU A 101 10.71 1.14 -14.33
N TRP A 102 12.00 0.86 -14.14
CA TRP A 102 12.48 -0.28 -13.36
C TRP A 102 13.00 0.18 -12.00
N LEU A 103 12.36 -0.31 -10.94
CA LEU A 103 12.85 -0.20 -9.57
C LEU A 103 13.61 -1.48 -9.21
N LEU A 104 14.93 -1.38 -9.21
CA LEU A 104 15.83 -2.50 -8.97
C LEU A 104 16.41 -2.40 -7.55
N ASN A 105 16.17 -3.39 -6.70
CA ASN A 105 16.69 -3.43 -5.33
C ASN A 105 17.66 -4.60 -5.15
N SER A 106 18.87 -4.34 -4.67
CA SER A 106 19.86 -5.42 -4.46
C SER A 106 20.56 -5.36 -3.10
N CYS A 107 20.73 -6.55 -2.52
CA CYS A 107 21.48 -6.76 -1.29
C CYS A 107 22.96 -6.94 -1.59
N THR A 108 23.82 -6.47 -0.68
CA THR A 108 25.26 -6.69 -0.82
C THR A 108 25.64 -8.12 -0.49
N VAL A 109 24.87 -8.88 0.29
CA VAL A 109 25.34 -10.12 0.97
C VAL A 109 25.82 -11.23 0.04
N LYS A 110 25.30 -11.36 -1.19
CA LYS A 110 25.72 -12.40 -2.16
C LYS A 110 26.26 -11.77 -3.45
N SER A 111 27.47 -12.16 -3.89
CA SER A 111 28.09 -11.61 -5.11
C SER A 111 27.28 -11.86 -6.40
N PRO A 112 26.70 -13.05 -6.63
CA PRO A 112 25.85 -13.27 -7.81
C PRO A 112 24.63 -12.32 -7.87
N ALA A 113 24.07 -11.95 -6.70
CA ALA A 113 22.96 -10.99 -6.65
C ALA A 113 23.40 -9.58 -7.09
N GLU A 114 24.65 -9.18 -6.82
CA GLU A 114 25.22 -7.92 -7.30
C GLU A 114 25.49 -7.98 -8.82
N ASP A 115 25.95 -9.13 -9.34
CA ASP A 115 26.19 -9.32 -10.77
C ASP A 115 24.88 -9.29 -11.59
N HIS A 116 23.84 -9.99 -11.15
CA HIS A 116 22.52 -9.93 -11.79
C HIS A 116 21.92 -8.54 -11.77
N PHE A 117 22.06 -7.84 -10.64
CA PHE A 117 21.63 -6.46 -10.49
C PHE A 117 22.33 -5.52 -11.47
N LYS A 118 23.65 -5.66 -11.60
CA LYS A 118 24.43 -4.90 -12.59
C LYS A 118 23.98 -5.19 -14.02
N ASN A 119 23.82 -6.46 -14.38
CA ASN A 119 23.39 -6.86 -15.73
C ASN A 119 22.00 -6.29 -16.07
N GLU A 120 21.08 -6.27 -15.10
CA GLU A 120 19.73 -5.72 -15.31
C GLU A 120 19.75 -4.19 -15.46
N ILE A 121 20.61 -3.49 -14.73
CA ILE A 121 20.83 -2.05 -14.90
C ILE A 121 21.33 -1.74 -16.31
N GLU A 122 22.37 -2.44 -16.77
CA GLU A 122 22.96 -2.25 -18.10
C GLU A 122 21.92 -2.54 -19.21
N LEU A 123 21.09 -3.57 -19.02
CA LEU A 123 19.99 -3.89 -19.93
C LEU A 123 18.95 -2.77 -19.98
N GLY A 124 18.48 -2.28 -18.83
CA GLY A 124 17.50 -1.19 -18.76
C GLY A 124 18.01 0.09 -19.43
N GLN A 125 19.26 0.46 -19.15
CA GLN A 125 19.92 1.61 -19.78
C GLN A 125 20.06 1.45 -21.30
N SER A 126 20.46 0.27 -21.78
CA SER A 126 20.62 -0.01 -23.22
C SER A 126 19.31 0.10 -24.02
N ARG A 127 18.17 -0.02 -23.33
CA ARG A 127 16.83 0.06 -23.92
C ARG A 127 16.16 1.42 -23.72
N GLY A 128 16.84 2.39 -23.11
CA GLY A 128 16.26 3.71 -22.82
C GLY A 128 15.18 3.69 -21.74
N ILE A 129 15.11 2.65 -20.91
CA ILE A 129 14.15 2.55 -19.80
C ILE A 129 14.67 3.38 -18.62
N HIS A 130 13.75 4.04 -17.88
CA HIS A 130 14.10 4.74 -16.64
C HIS A 130 14.45 3.73 -15.54
N VAL A 131 15.57 3.91 -14.85
CA VAL A 131 16.04 2.97 -13.82
C VAL A 131 16.28 3.70 -12.52
N VAL A 132 15.60 3.24 -11.47
CA VAL A 132 15.82 3.63 -10.08
C VAL A 132 16.44 2.45 -9.35
N VAL A 133 17.54 2.69 -8.64
CA VAL A 133 18.24 1.66 -7.87
C VAL A 133 18.06 1.86 -6.38
N ALA A 134 17.89 0.75 -5.66
CA ALA A 134 17.67 0.71 -4.22
C ALA A 134 18.55 -0.36 -3.56
N GLY A 135 18.59 -0.33 -2.23
CA GLY A 135 19.17 -1.40 -1.43
C GLY A 135 20.61 -1.18 -0.99
N CYS A 136 21.20 -2.24 -0.45
CA CYS A 136 22.51 -2.18 0.18
C CYS A 136 23.65 -1.95 -0.82
N VAL A 137 23.52 -2.42 -2.07
CA VAL A 137 24.57 -2.28 -3.10
C VAL A 137 24.86 -0.81 -3.40
N PRO A 138 23.87 0.00 -3.85
CA PRO A 138 24.12 1.40 -4.16
C PRO A 138 24.49 2.23 -2.92
N GLN A 139 24.05 1.84 -1.72
CA GLN A 139 24.42 2.49 -0.47
C GLN A 139 25.87 2.16 -0.03
N GLY A 140 26.30 0.91 -0.18
CA GLY A 140 27.62 0.44 0.25
C GLY A 140 28.75 0.67 -0.78
N ALA A 141 28.42 0.87 -2.06
CA ALA A 141 29.36 1.28 -3.10
C ALA A 141 28.75 2.34 -4.04
N PRO A 142 28.47 3.55 -3.54
CA PRO A 142 27.81 4.60 -4.33
C PRO A 142 28.66 5.11 -5.50
N ARG A 143 29.95 4.81 -5.54
CA ARG A 143 30.89 5.23 -6.61
C ARG A 143 31.15 4.12 -7.64
N ALA A 144 30.38 3.04 -7.63
CA ALA A 144 30.53 2.01 -8.65
C ALA A 144 30.17 2.56 -10.04
N ASN A 145 31.00 2.29 -11.05
CA ASN A 145 30.89 2.92 -12.38
C ASN A 145 29.51 2.68 -13.03
N TYR A 146 28.93 1.50 -12.85
CA TYR A 146 27.63 1.11 -13.40
C TYR A 146 26.43 1.81 -12.72
N LEU A 147 26.66 2.57 -11.64
CA LEU A 147 25.63 3.37 -10.96
C LEU A 147 25.66 4.86 -11.36
N THR A 148 26.58 5.24 -12.25
CA THR A 148 26.74 6.63 -12.67
C THR A 148 25.53 7.08 -13.48
N GLY A 149 24.95 8.24 -13.14
CA GLY A 149 23.80 8.80 -13.85
C GLY A 149 22.46 8.09 -13.58
N LEU A 150 22.38 7.29 -12.50
CA LEU A 150 21.15 6.65 -12.06
C LEU A 150 20.61 7.28 -10.79
N SER A 151 19.28 7.29 -10.68
CA SER A 151 18.59 7.69 -9.45
C SER A 151 18.70 6.60 -8.39
N VAL A 152 18.99 7.00 -7.15
CA VAL A 152 19.29 6.10 -6.03
C VAL A 152 18.46 6.44 -4.81
N VAL A 153 17.79 5.44 -4.24
CA VAL A 153 17.17 5.51 -2.92
C VAL A 153 18.02 4.75 -1.89
N GLY A 154 18.40 5.45 -0.82
CA GLY A 154 19.12 4.86 0.29
C GLY A 154 18.24 3.98 1.17
N VAL A 155 18.85 3.01 1.84
CA VAL A 155 18.16 1.99 2.66
C VAL A 155 17.33 2.55 3.84
N GLN A 156 17.52 3.81 4.23
CA GLN A 156 16.76 4.47 5.30
C GLN A 156 15.72 5.50 4.80
N GLN A 157 15.66 5.72 3.48
CA GLN A 157 14.81 6.75 2.86
C GLN A 157 13.84 6.15 1.85
N ILE A 158 13.51 4.87 2.01
CA ILE A 158 12.56 4.16 1.13
C ILE A 158 11.17 4.82 1.12
N ASP A 159 10.82 5.59 2.15
CA ASP A 159 9.61 6.41 2.22
C ASP A 159 9.56 7.55 1.18
N ARG A 160 10.71 7.95 0.63
CA ARG A 160 10.81 8.97 -0.43
C ARG A 160 10.91 8.39 -1.83
N ILE A 161 10.56 7.11 -2.01
CA ILE A 161 10.67 6.46 -3.32
C ILE A 161 9.83 7.15 -4.40
N VAL A 162 8.66 7.68 -4.03
CA VAL A 162 7.73 8.33 -4.96
C VAL A 162 8.36 9.56 -5.59
N GLU A 163 8.97 10.43 -4.78
CA GLU A 163 9.72 11.60 -5.25
C GLU A 163 10.84 11.21 -6.23
N ILE A 164 11.62 10.18 -5.89
CA ILE A 164 12.71 9.72 -6.75
C ILE A 164 12.17 9.20 -8.08
N VAL A 165 11.10 8.43 -8.06
CA VAL A 165 10.45 7.89 -9.26
C VAL A 165 9.93 9.02 -10.15
N GLU A 166 9.24 10.01 -9.58
CA GLU A 166 8.73 11.17 -10.31
C GLU A 166 9.83 11.99 -10.98
N GLU A 167 10.89 12.31 -10.23
CA GLU A 167 12.01 13.07 -10.78
C GLU A 167 12.77 12.27 -11.84
N THR A 168 12.89 10.95 -11.67
CA THR A 168 13.53 10.08 -12.67
C THR A 168 12.74 10.03 -13.96
N LEU A 169 11.40 9.96 -13.89
CA LEU A 169 10.52 9.99 -15.07
C LEU A 169 10.60 11.34 -15.83
N LYS A 170 10.88 12.43 -15.13
CA LYS A 170 11.19 13.76 -15.71
C LYS A 170 12.60 13.87 -16.31
N GLY A 171 13.40 12.79 -16.26
CA GLY A 171 14.77 12.75 -16.74
C GLY A 171 15.82 13.28 -15.75
N HIS A 172 15.42 13.64 -14.54
CA HIS A 172 16.36 14.06 -13.49
C HIS A 172 17.02 12.85 -12.83
N THR A 173 18.23 13.06 -12.29
CA THR A 173 18.93 12.05 -11.49
C THR A 173 18.95 12.48 -10.02
N VAL A 174 18.27 11.72 -9.17
CA VAL A 174 18.17 12.03 -7.73
C VAL A 174 18.87 10.95 -6.91
N ARG A 175 19.72 11.35 -5.97
CA ARG A 175 20.45 10.40 -5.11
C ARG A 175 20.24 10.76 -3.64
N LEU A 176 19.50 9.94 -2.92
CA LEU A 176 19.20 10.12 -1.50
C LEU A 176 19.99 9.11 -0.66
N PHE A 177 20.88 9.60 0.21
CA PHE A 177 21.72 8.78 1.10
C PHE A 177 21.68 9.24 2.58
N GLY A 178 20.71 10.07 2.93
CA GLY A 178 20.51 10.62 4.26
C GLY A 178 20.25 9.55 5.31
N GLN A 179 20.69 9.84 6.53
CA GLN A 179 20.42 9.01 7.71
C GLN A 179 19.22 9.57 8.48
N LYS A 180 18.32 8.70 8.92
CA LYS A 180 17.23 9.07 9.84
C LYS A 180 17.70 8.98 11.29
N LYS A 181 17.36 10.00 12.06
CA LYS A 181 17.63 10.07 13.50
C LYS A 181 16.33 10.23 14.27
N THR A 182 16.28 9.67 15.47
CA THR A 182 15.20 9.89 16.44
C THR A 182 15.23 11.33 16.96
N SER A 183 14.19 11.75 17.67
CA SER A 183 14.12 13.06 18.35
C SER A 183 15.27 13.31 19.33
N GLU A 184 15.88 12.24 19.84
CA GLU A 184 17.03 12.25 20.74
C GLU A 184 18.39 12.16 20.00
N GLY A 185 18.39 12.24 18.67
CA GLY A 185 19.59 12.22 17.84
C GLY A 185 20.24 10.85 17.63
N ARG A 186 19.64 9.77 18.16
CA ARG A 186 20.06 8.37 17.92
C ARG A 186 19.64 7.93 16.52
N LYS A 187 20.28 6.89 15.97
CA LYS A 187 19.88 6.34 14.66
C LYS A 187 18.50 5.67 14.79
N ALA A 188 17.56 5.98 13.89
CA ALA A 188 16.25 5.36 13.87
C ALA A 188 16.25 3.99 13.15
N GLY A 189 15.21 3.18 13.37
CA GLY A 189 14.98 1.92 12.68
C GLY A 189 14.85 2.02 11.16
N GLY A 190 14.50 3.21 10.64
CA GLY A 190 14.36 3.46 9.20
C GLY A 190 13.08 4.23 8.88
N ALA A 191 12.47 3.92 7.74
CA ALA A 191 11.11 4.34 7.42
C ALA A 191 10.10 3.61 8.33
N SER A 192 8.94 4.21 8.59
CA SER A 192 7.93 3.60 9.48
C SER A 192 7.49 2.23 8.97
N LEU A 193 7.26 1.29 9.89
CA LEU A 193 6.72 -0.03 9.58
C LEU A 193 5.22 0.02 9.24
N LEU A 194 4.55 1.13 9.52
CA LEU A 194 3.12 1.32 9.22
C LEU A 194 2.85 1.84 7.79
N LEU A 195 3.90 1.97 6.98
CA LEU A 195 3.75 2.36 5.58
C LEU A 195 2.98 1.29 4.79
N PRO A 196 2.24 1.69 3.73
CA PRO A 196 1.55 0.73 2.87
C PRO A 196 2.54 -0.24 2.25
N LYS A 197 2.12 -1.50 2.12
CA LYS A 197 3.00 -2.59 1.70
C LYS A 197 2.29 -3.48 0.68
N VAL A 198 2.92 -3.71 -0.47
CA VAL A 198 2.46 -4.71 -1.44
C VAL A 198 3.33 -5.95 -1.28
N ARG A 199 2.77 -6.98 -0.63
CA ARG A 199 3.49 -8.22 -0.33
C ARG A 199 3.73 -9.05 -1.59
N LYS A 200 4.90 -9.70 -1.66
CA LYS A 200 5.19 -10.66 -2.72
C LYS A 200 4.42 -11.96 -2.49
N ASN A 201 4.42 -12.46 -1.24
CA ASN A 201 3.56 -13.54 -0.78
C ASN A 201 2.50 -12.94 0.15
N PRO A 202 1.21 -12.95 -0.22
CA PRO A 202 0.16 -12.30 0.57
C PRO A 202 -0.09 -12.99 1.92
N LEU A 203 0.41 -14.22 2.13
CA LEU A 203 0.28 -14.98 3.36
C LEU A 203 1.40 -14.74 4.38
N VAL A 204 2.48 -14.05 3.98
CA VAL A 204 3.69 -13.86 4.79
C VAL A 204 4.00 -12.38 4.95
N GLU A 205 4.11 -11.91 6.19
CA GLU A 205 4.62 -10.57 6.50
C GLU A 205 6.08 -10.65 6.96
N ILE A 206 6.95 -9.88 6.30
CA ILE A 206 8.33 -9.69 6.76
C ILE A 206 8.43 -8.40 7.57
N ILE A 207 8.80 -8.48 8.85
CA ILE A 207 8.97 -7.31 9.72
C ILE A 207 10.44 -7.16 10.11
N SER A 208 11.05 -6.05 9.69
CA SER A 208 12.38 -5.66 10.15
C SER A 208 12.30 -5.05 11.55
N ILE A 209 12.94 -5.67 12.55
CA ILE A 209 12.88 -5.18 13.95
C ILE A 209 13.93 -4.10 14.23
N ASN A 210 15.00 -4.05 13.45
CA ASN A 210 16.07 -3.06 13.51
C ASN A 210 16.82 -2.99 12.18
N THR A 211 17.61 -1.94 12.01
CA THR A 211 18.50 -1.73 10.86
C THR A 211 19.93 -1.45 11.30
N GLY A 212 20.89 -2.08 10.64
CA GLY A 212 22.30 -1.98 10.97
C GLY A 212 22.74 -3.02 11.99
N CYS A 213 24.03 -3.00 12.31
CA CYS A 213 24.67 -4.09 13.06
C CYS A 213 25.79 -3.58 13.97
N LEU A 214 25.90 -4.15 15.17
CA LEU A 214 26.98 -3.85 16.12
C LEU A 214 28.30 -4.52 15.75
N ASN A 215 28.26 -5.71 15.12
CA ASN A 215 29.46 -6.47 14.74
C ASN A 215 30.41 -5.70 13.79
N GLN A 216 31.70 -6.00 13.86
CA GLN A 216 32.78 -5.37 13.07
C GLN A 216 33.48 -6.37 12.11
N CYS A 217 32.71 -7.28 11.51
CA CYS A 217 33.26 -8.37 10.72
C CYS A 217 34.14 -7.89 9.56
N THR A 218 35.32 -8.49 9.38
CA THR A 218 36.32 -8.04 8.40
C THR A 218 35.92 -8.20 6.93
N TYR A 219 34.86 -8.95 6.65
CA TYR A 219 34.38 -9.25 5.31
C TYR A 219 32.98 -8.66 5.00
N CYS A 220 32.24 -8.20 6.00
CA CYS A 220 30.83 -7.84 5.85
C CYS A 220 30.66 -6.41 5.32
N LYS A 221 29.92 -6.25 4.22
CA LYS A 221 29.57 -4.92 3.66
C LYS A 221 28.25 -4.37 4.20
N THR A 222 27.49 -5.17 4.95
CA THR A 222 26.19 -4.78 5.46
C THR A 222 26.28 -3.59 6.42
N LYS A 223 27.33 -3.52 7.26
CA LYS A 223 27.57 -2.37 8.13
C LYS A 223 27.87 -1.08 7.34
N HIS A 224 28.61 -1.18 6.23
CA HIS A 224 28.84 -0.02 5.34
C HIS A 224 27.56 0.46 4.67
N ALA A 225 26.62 -0.45 4.38
CA ALA A 225 25.35 -0.09 3.77
C ALA A 225 24.33 0.43 4.79
N ARG A 226 24.04 -0.33 5.85
CA ARG A 226 22.96 -0.01 6.79
C ARG A 226 23.42 0.80 7.99
N GLY A 227 24.72 0.84 8.32
CA GLY A 227 25.28 1.61 9.45
C GLY A 227 25.24 0.87 10.79
N GLU A 228 25.39 1.62 11.88
CA GLU A 228 25.29 1.13 13.27
C GLU A 228 23.88 0.67 13.64
N LEU A 229 23.67 0.03 14.79
CA LEU A 229 22.34 -0.40 15.23
C LEU A 229 21.36 0.79 15.37
N GLY A 230 20.16 0.63 14.82
CA GLY A 230 18.98 1.45 15.13
C GLY A 230 17.74 0.56 15.16
N SER A 231 17.09 0.45 16.31
CA SER A 231 15.92 -0.41 16.52
C SER A 231 14.60 0.32 16.30
N TYR A 232 13.59 -0.41 15.84
CA TYR A 232 12.20 0.08 15.86
C TYR A 232 11.60 -0.07 17.27
N PRO A 233 10.73 0.85 17.70
CA PRO A 233 10.01 0.71 18.97
C PRO A 233 9.14 -0.56 18.98
N PRO A 234 9.05 -1.30 20.11
CA PRO A 234 8.24 -2.52 20.19
C PRO A 234 6.78 -2.32 19.78
N GLU A 235 6.19 -1.18 20.16
CA GLU A 235 4.80 -0.83 19.85
C GLU A 235 4.54 -0.77 18.34
N GLU A 236 5.48 -0.24 17.55
CA GLU A 236 5.35 -0.13 16.10
C GLU A 236 5.44 -1.51 15.43
N ILE A 237 6.32 -2.37 15.94
CA ILE A 237 6.48 -3.76 15.47
C ILE A 237 5.22 -4.58 15.77
N VAL A 238 4.68 -4.46 16.99
CA VAL A 238 3.48 -5.17 17.43
C VAL A 238 2.25 -4.69 16.66
N GLU A 239 2.13 -3.38 16.41
CA GLU A 239 1.02 -2.83 15.62
C GLU A 239 1.07 -3.31 14.17
N ARG A 240 2.27 -3.33 13.56
CA ARG A 240 2.45 -3.91 12.22
C ARG A 240 2.06 -5.39 12.16
N ALA A 241 2.39 -6.16 13.20
CA ALA A 241 1.97 -7.55 13.31
C ALA A 241 0.44 -7.68 13.37
N ARG A 242 -0.25 -6.90 14.23
CA ARG A 242 -1.72 -6.88 14.30
C ARG A 242 -2.35 -6.55 12.95
N GLN A 243 -1.92 -5.47 12.33
CA GLN A 243 -2.40 -5.05 11.02
C GLN A 243 -2.24 -6.18 9.98
N SER A 244 -1.08 -6.83 9.95
CA SER A 244 -0.82 -7.90 8.98
C SER A 244 -1.78 -9.09 9.14
N PHE A 245 -2.11 -9.48 10.38
CA PHE A 245 -3.10 -10.54 10.60
C PHE A 245 -4.52 -10.14 10.19
N THR A 246 -4.90 -8.87 10.33
CA THR A 246 -6.19 -8.37 9.81
C THR A 246 -6.25 -8.36 8.28
N GLU A 247 -5.10 -8.29 7.61
CA GLU A 247 -4.95 -8.35 6.15
C GLU A 247 -4.85 -9.79 5.60
N GLY A 248 -5.07 -10.80 6.45
CA GLY A 248 -5.11 -12.23 6.08
C GLY A 248 -3.75 -12.93 6.01
N VAL A 249 -2.69 -12.33 6.55
CA VAL A 249 -1.38 -12.98 6.73
C VAL A 249 -1.50 -14.11 7.75
N CYS A 250 -0.85 -15.25 7.51
CA CYS A 250 -0.79 -16.37 8.46
C CYS A 250 0.61 -16.60 9.05
N GLU A 251 1.64 -15.97 8.50
CA GLU A 251 3.02 -16.15 8.94
C GLU A 251 3.77 -14.81 9.03
N ILE A 252 4.46 -14.59 10.15
CA ILE A 252 5.37 -13.43 10.32
C ILE A 252 6.81 -13.89 10.30
N TRP A 253 7.64 -13.23 9.50
CA TRP A 253 9.09 -13.37 9.50
C TRP A 253 9.73 -12.14 10.15
N LEU A 254 10.31 -12.32 11.33
CA LEU A 254 11.16 -11.28 11.91
C LEU A 254 12.52 -11.31 11.24
N THR A 255 12.95 -10.16 10.72
CA THR A 255 14.24 -10.02 10.05
C THR A 255 15.08 -8.92 10.68
N SER A 256 16.40 -9.10 10.57
CA SER A 256 17.43 -8.17 11.01
C SER A 256 18.77 -8.58 10.40
N GLU A 257 19.75 -7.67 10.44
CA GLU A 257 21.15 -8.06 10.30
C GLU A 257 21.62 -8.97 11.45
N ASP A 258 21.09 -8.76 12.65
CA ASP A 258 21.30 -9.58 13.83
C ASP A 258 20.17 -9.35 14.85
N THR A 259 19.22 -10.28 14.90
CA THR A 259 18.05 -10.15 15.77
C THR A 259 18.41 -10.10 17.25
N GLY A 260 19.52 -10.73 17.65
CA GLY A 260 19.99 -10.77 19.04
C GLY A 260 20.40 -9.40 19.59
N THR A 261 20.67 -8.43 18.72
CA THR A 261 21.04 -7.06 19.11
C THR A 261 19.85 -6.15 19.41
N TYR A 262 18.63 -6.59 19.07
CA TYR A 262 17.43 -5.77 19.19
C TYR A 262 17.23 -5.24 20.61
N GLY A 263 16.94 -3.94 20.70
CA GLY A 263 16.56 -3.29 21.95
C GLY A 263 17.70 -2.72 22.78
N ARG A 264 18.96 -3.08 22.49
CA ARG A 264 20.14 -2.56 23.22
C ARG A 264 20.28 -1.05 23.15
N ASP A 265 19.90 -0.47 22.02
CA ASP A 265 19.97 0.96 21.76
C ASP A 265 18.78 1.74 22.30
N ILE A 266 17.66 1.09 22.64
CA ILE A 266 16.40 1.71 23.08
C ILE A 266 15.90 1.25 24.46
N GLY A 267 16.68 0.45 25.19
CA GLY A 267 16.36 0.03 26.56
C GLY A 267 15.34 -1.12 26.66
N THR A 268 15.26 -1.98 25.65
CA THR A 268 14.44 -3.22 25.65
C THR A 268 15.29 -4.43 25.24
N SER A 269 14.66 -5.58 25.00
CA SER A 269 15.36 -6.80 24.57
C SER A 269 14.54 -7.62 23.58
N LEU A 270 15.22 -8.50 22.83
CA LEU A 270 14.56 -9.44 21.92
C LEU A 270 13.50 -10.31 22.63
N PRO A 271 13.76 -10.95 23.78
CA PRO A 271 12.73 -11.74 24.47
C PRO A 271 11.49 -10.93 24.85
N ALA A 272 11.65 -9.68 25.30
CA ALA A 272 10.53 -8.83 25.66
C ALA A 272 9.63 -8.53 24.45
N LEU A 273 10.22 -8.28 23.28
CA LEU A 273 9.47 -8.09 22.03
C LEU A 273 8.75 -9.39 21.62
N LEU A 274 9.44 -10.53 21.68
CA LEU A 274 8.87 -11.81 21.28
C LEU A 274 7.67 -12.19 22.15
N TRP A 275 7.71 -11.92 23.46
CA TRP A 275 6.56 -12.13 24.34
C TRP A 275 5.36 -11.25 23.97
N GLN A 276 5.57 -9.98 23.63
CA GLN A 276 4.50 -9.10 23.14
C GLN A 276 3.93 -9.58 21.80
N LEU A 277 4.78 -10.10 20.91
CA LEU A 277 4.33 -10.60 19.60
C LEU A 277 3.49 -11.88 19.73
N VAL A 278 3.87 -12.83 20.58
CA VAL A 278 3.07 -14.07 20.74
C VAL A 278 1.67 -13.80 21.28
N GLU A 279 1.45 -12.72 22.03
CA GLU A 279 0.12 -12.32 22.51
C GLU A 279 -0.81 -11.89 21.37
N VAL A 280 -0.28 -11.27 20.32
CA VAL A 280 -1.09 -10.73 19.20
C VAL A 280 -1.25 -11.69 18.03
N ILE A 281 -0.42 -12.73 17.94
CA ILE A 281 -0.50 -13.74 16.88
C ILE A 281 -1.77 -14.60 17.08
N PRO A 282 -2.68 -14.69 16.10
CA PRO A 282 -3.85 -15.55 16.19
C PRO A 282 -3.50 -17.04 16.32
N GLU A 283 -4.46 -17.85 16.77
CA GLU A 283 -4.33 -19.30 16.72
C GLU A 283 -4.25 -19.79 15.27
N GLY A 284 -3.33 -20.73 14.99
CA GLY A 284 -3.06 -21.22 13.63
C GLY A 284 -1.97 -20.45 12.88
N CYS A 285 -1.71 -19.19 13.24
CA CYS A 285 -0.60 -18.41 12.70
C CYS A 285 0.74 -18.80 13.34
N ARG A 286 1.85 -18.45 12.66
CA ARG A 286 3.21 -18.75 13.11
C ARG A 286 4.17 -17.56 12.98
N LEU A 287 5.15 -17.51 13.86
CA LEU A 287 6.27 -16.57 13.89
C LEU A 287 7.58 -17.30 13.60
N ARG A 288 8.32 -16.81 12.62
CA ARG A 288 9.70 -17.23 12.33
C ARG A 288 10.66 -16.17 12.83
N LEU A 289 11.57 -16.57 13.72
CA LEU A 289 12.68 -15.71 14.13
C LEU A 289 13.81 -15.77 13.08
N GLY A 290 14.31 -14.61 12.69
CA GLY A 290 15.45 -14.47 11.77
C GLY A 290 16.79 -14.84 12.40
N MET A 291 17.87 -14.56 11.68
CA MET A 291 19.22 -14.92 12.14
C MET A 291 19.67 -14.15 13.37
N THR A 292 20.50 -14.80 14.19
CA THR A 292 21.15 -14.21 15.36
C THR A 292 22.57 -14.70 15.52
N ASN A 293 23.51 -13.81 15.84
CA ASN A 293 24.89 -14.21 16.11
C ASN A 293 25.05 -14.76 17.55
N PRO A 294 25.95 -15.73 17.76
CA PRO A 294 26.22 -16.32 19.08
C PRO A 294 26.36 -15.35 20.27
N PRO A 295 27.14 -14.25 20.21
CA PRO A 295 27.44 -13.44 21.38
C PRO A 295 26.18 -12.80 21.99
N TYR A 296 25.26 -12.34 21.15
CA TYR A 296 24.07 -11.66 21.62
C TYR A 296 22.94 -12.62 22.02
N ILE A 297 22.82 -13.76 21.34
CA ILE A 297 21.82 -14.77 21.72
C ILE A 297 22.19 -15.45 23.05
N LEU A 298 23.48 -15.60 23.35
CA LEU A 298 23.97 -16.19 24.60
C LEU A 298 23.44 -15.46 25.84
N GLU A 299 23.32 -14.14 25.79
CA GLU A 299 22.79 -13.33 26.90
C GLU A 299 21.30 -13.57 27.17
N HIS A 300 20.56 -14.09 26.19
CA HIS A 300 19.11 -14.28 26.26
C HIS A 300 18.69 -15.73 26.04
N LEU A 301 19.65 -16.66 26.04
CA LEU A 301 19.47 -18.03 25.54
C LEU A 301 18.36 -18.80 26.29
N ALA A 302 18.29 -18.64 27.61
CA ALA A 302 17.26 -19.29 28.43
C ALA A 302 15.85 -18.78 28.12
N GLU A 303 15.68 -17.46 27.96
CA GLU A 303 14.37 -16.87 27.65
C GLU A 303 13.96 -17.15 26.20
N VAL A 304 14.89 -17.10 25.25
CA VAL A 304 14.62 -17.48 23.86
C VAL A 304 14.21 -18.95 23.77
N ALA A 305 14.88 -19.85 24.50
CA ALA A 305 14.48 -21.26 24.54
C ALA A 305 13.05 -21.46 25.09
N LYS A 306 12.62 -20.67 26.09
CA LYS A 306 11.24 -20.70 26.59
C LYS A 306 10.23 -20.26 25.53
N ILE A 307 10.52 -19.16 24.82
CA ILE A 307 9.63 -18.65 23.77
C ILE A 307 9.55 -19.59 22.58
N MET A 308 10.66 -20.25 22.22
CA MET A 308 10.70 -21.23 21.12
C MET A 308 9.81 -22.47 21.37
N HIS A 309 9.42 -22.73 22.62
CA HIS A 309 8.41 -23.75 22.94
C HIS A 309 6.97 -23.30 22.68
N HIS A 310 6.74 -22.01 22.51
CA HIS A 310 5.40 -21.48 22.32
C HIS A 310 4.82 -21.98 20.98
N PRO A 311 3.58 -22.48 20.94
CA PRO A 311 3.00 -23.09 19.73
C PRO A 311 2.90 -22.12 18.54
N ARG A 312 2.91 -20.81 18.80
CA ARG A 312 2.87 -19.76 17.76
C ARG A 312 4.26 -19.41 17.19
N VAL A 313 5.33 -20.02 17.67
CA VAL A 313 6.71 -19.75 17.22
C VAL A 313 7.29 -21.02 16.61
N TYR A 314 7.91 -20.89 15.44
CA TYR A 314 8.63 -22.03 14.87
C TYR A 314 9.85 -22.38 15.72
N LYS A 315 10.05 -23.67 15.97
CA LYS A 315 11.25 -24.26 16.58
C LYS A 315 12.37 -24.30 15.55
N PHE A 316 12.73 -23.12 15.06
CA PHE A 316 13.77 -22.91 14.05
C PHE A 316 14.59 -21.70 14.45
N LEU A 317 15.92 -21.85 14.41
CA LEU A 317 16.83 -20.72 14.61
C LEU A 317 18.00 -20.78 13.64
N HIS A 318 18.29 -19.64 13.03
CA HIS A 318 19.44 -19.49 12.15
C HIS A 318 20.60 -18.85 12.92
N VAL A 319 21.64 -19.64 13.19
CA VAL A 319 22.83 -19.23 13.95
C VAL A 319 24.07 -19.39 13.07
N PRO A 320 24.52 -18.33 12.36
CA PRO A 320 25.68 -18.42 11.49
C PRO A 320 27.00 -18.54 12.26
N VAL A 321 27.69 -19.68 12.12
CA VAL A 321 29.01 -19.88 12.75
C VAL A 321 30.14 -19.32 11.89
N GLN A 322 30.00 -19.37 10.56
CA GLN A 322 30.95 -18.94 9.51
C GLN A 322 32.22 -19.81 9.39
N SER A 323 32.85 -20.19 10.50
CA SER A 323 33.99 -21.10 10.53
C SER A 323 34.03 -21.87 11.84
N GLY A 324 34.55 -23.11 11.82
CA GLY A 324 34.80 -23.89 13.03
C GLY A 324 36.20 -23.69 13.63
N SER A 325 37.03 -22.79 13.08
CA SER A 325 38.35 -22.46 13.64
C SER A 325 38.30 -21.13 14.39
N ASP A 326 38.73 -21.14 15.65
CA ASP A 326 38.82 -19.92 16.48
C ASP A 326 39.82 -18.90 15.89
N GLN A 327 40.88 -19.36 15.22
CA GLN A 327 41.81 -18.47 14.54
C GLN A 327 41.13 -17.74 13.39
N VAL A 328 40.40 -18.47 12.53
CA VAL A 328 39.65 -17.87 11.42
C VAL A 328 38.52 -16.96 11.92
N LEU A 329 37.81 -17.35 12.99
CA LEU A 329 36.79 -16.52 13.63
C LEU A 329 37.38 -15.21 14.17
N SER A 330 38.55 -15.27 14.80
CA SER A 330 39.30 -14.08 15.24
C SER A 330 39.69 -13.18 14.06
N ASP A 331 40.19 -13.77 12.97
CA ASP A 331 40.57 -13.03 11.76
C ASP A 331 39.35 -12.42 11.04
N MET A 332 38.18 -13.07 11.17
CA MET A 332 36.88 -12.54 10.76
C MET A 332 36.39 -11.40 11.68
N LYS A 333 37.04 -11.15 12.83
CA LYS A 333 36.58 -10.31 13.93
C LYS A 333 35.21 -10.73 14.47
N ARG A 334 35.04 -12.02 14.72
CA ARG A 334 33.90 -12.55 15.49
C ARG A 334 34.23 -12.47 16.98
N GLU A 335 33.27 -11.99 17.77
CA GLU A 335 33.38 -11.87 19.24
C GLU A 335 32.95 -13.17 19.96
N TYR A 336 33.13 -14.32 19.31
CA TYR A 336 32.75 -15.64 19.81
C TYR A 336 33.68 -16.71 19.27
N THR A 337 33.77 -17.82 20.00
CA THR A 337 34.55 -19.00 19.66
C THR A 337 33.66 -20.14 19.14
N ARG A 338 34.27 -21.21 18.64
CA ARG A 338 33.59 -22.47 18.37
C ARG A 338 32.87 -22.97 19.61
N ALA A 339 33.50 -22.92 20.79
CA ALA A 339 32.90 -23.39 22.03
C ALA A 339 31.63 -22.63 22.42
N ASP A 340 31.61 -21.32 22.17
CA ASP A 340 30.42 -20.48 22.39
C ASP A 340 29.26 -20.86 21.47
N PHE A 341 29.56 -21.12 20.19
CA PHE A 341 28.58 -21.63 19.24
C PHE A 341 28.07 -23.03 19.65
N GLU A 342 28.96 -23.93 20.03
CA GLU A 342 28.59 -25.27 20.51
C GLU A 342 27.66 -25.18 21.73
N LYS A 343 27.96 -24.28 22.67
CA LYS A 343 27.09 -24.03 23.84
C LYS A 343 25.68 -23.57 23.45
N VAL A 344 25.55 -22.70 22.45
CA VAL A 344 24.22 -22.28 21.94
C VAL A 344 23.47 -23.47 21.34
N VAL A 345 24.13 -24.25 20.48
CA VAL A 345 23.53 -25.40 19.79
C VAL A 345 23.12 -26.49 20.78
N ASP A 346 24.01 -26.87 21.69
CA ASP A 346 23.78 -27.94 22.67
C ASP A 346 22.65 -27.55 23.63
N PHE A 347 22.65 -26.30 24.14
CA PHE A 347 21.60 -25.81 25.02
C PHE A 347 20.23 -25.78 24.34
N LEU A 348 20.16 -25.31 23.09
CA LEU A 348 18.90 -25.25 22.35
C LEU A 348 18.38 -26.65 22.03
N ARG A 349 19.24 -27.60 21.64
CA ARG A 349 18.84 -28.99 21.40
C ARG A 349 18.35 -29.67 22.67
N GLU A 350 18.95 -29.37 23.82
CA GLU A 350 18.51 -29.91 25.12
C GLU A 350 17.17 -29.29 25.56
N LYS A 351 17.04 -27.96 25.48
CA LYS A 351 15.88 -27.24 26.01
C LYS A 351 14.70 -27.20 25.06
N VAL A 352 14.90 -27.27 23.75
CA VAL A 352 13.84 -27.24 22.73
C VAL A 352 13.96 -28.50 21.85
N PRO A 353 13.37 -29.63 22.29
CA PRO A 353 13.46 -30.88 21.55
C PRO A 353 12.97 -30.74 20.11
N GLY A 354 13.77 -31.25 19.18
CA GLY A 354 13.48 -31.23 17.75
C GLY A 354 13.84 -29.93 17.02
N ILE A 355 14.38 -28.91 17.70
CA ILE A 355 14.73 -27.63 17.07
C ILE A 355 15.62 -27.79 15.83
N THR A 356 15.24 -27.12 14.75
CA THR A 356 16.06 -27.01 13.55
C THR A 356 17.02 -25.84 13.68
N ILE A 357 18.32 -26.13 13.58
CA ILE A 357 19.36 -25.10 13.56
C ILE A 357 19.93 -25.02 12.15
N ALA A 358 19.79 -23.84 11.55
CA ALA A 358 20.46 -23.49 10.30
C ALA A 358 21.76 -22.73 10.58
N THR A 359 22.79 -22.93 9.76
CA THR A 359 24.05 -22.20 9.90
C THR A 359 24.70 -21.89 8.55
N ASP A 360 25.56 -20.88 8.52
CA ASP A 360 26.38 -20.51 7.35
C ASP A 360 27.84 -20.82 7.60
N ILE A 361 28.53 -21.26 6.54
CA ILE A 361 29.97 -21.46 6.48
C ILE A 361 30.56 -20.66 5.33
N ILE A 362 31.71 -20.03 5.56
CA ILE A 362 32.51 -19.37 4.54
C ILE A 362 33.81 -20.17 4.36
N CYS A 363 33.91 -20.93 3.27
CA CYS A 363 35.12 -21.64 2.91
C CYS A 363 36.12 -20.71 2.21
N GLY A 364 37.41 -20.87 2.51
CA GLY A 364 38.47 -20.13 1.84
C GLY A 364 38.66 -18.70 2.33
N PHE A 365 38.32 -18.40 3.59
CA PHE A 365 38.61 -17.10 4.18
C PHE A 365 40.13 -16.81 4.10
N PRO A 366 40.56 -15.56 3.85
CA PRO A 366 41.98 -15.24 3.72
C PRO A 366 42.80 -15.68 4.94
N GLY A 367 43.82 -16.50 4.72
CA GLY A 367 44.64 -17.09 5.78
C GLY A 367 44.20 -18.48 6.26
N GLU A 368 43.04 -19.00 5.84
CA GLU A 368 42.53 -20.31 6.27
C GLU A 368 43.48 -21.46 5.88
N THR A 369 43.97 -22.19 6.89
CA THR A 369 44.83 -23.36 6.72
C THR A 369 44.03 -24.66 6.63
N ASP A 370 44.68 -25.78 6.34
CA ASP A 370 44.01 -27.09 6.30
C ASP A 370 43.52 -27.55 7.67
N ALA A 371 44.24 -27.20 8.74
CA ALA A 371 43.81 -27.47 10.11
C ALA A 371 42.53 -26.68 10.46
N ASP A 372 42.45 -25.42 10.02
CA ASP A 372 41.27 -24.57 10.22
C ASP A 372 40.03 -25.11 9.50
N PHE A 373 40.24 -25.57 8.26
CA PHE A 373 39.18 -26.20 7.50
C PHE A 373 38.72 -27.52 8.14
N GLU A 374 39.64 -28.34 8.65
CA GLU A 374 39.28 -29.58 9.33
C GLU A 374 38.52 -29.32 10.65
N ALA A 375 38.83 -28.24 11.36
CA ALA A 375 38.03 -27.79 12.50
C ALA A 375 36.58 -27.44 12.07
N THR A 376 36.42 -26.79 10.92
CA THR A 376 35.10 -26.50 10.33
C THR A 376 34.36 -27.77 9.90
N TYR A 377 35.07 -28.71 9.26
CA TYR A 377 34.53 -29.99 8.81
C TYR A 377 34.03 -30.83 9.99
N SER A 378 34.86 -30.98 11.03
CA SER A 378 34.51 -31.75 12.25
C SER A 378 33.31 -31.16 12.99
N LEU A 379 33.15 -29.83 13.01
CA LEU A 379 31.97 -29.19 13.58
C LEU A 379 30.69 -29.56 12.81
N CYS A 380 30.75 -29.53 11.48
CA CYS A 380 29.61 -29.88 10.63
C CYS A 380 29.26 -31.37 10.73
N ASP A 381 30.26 -32.25 10.83
CA ASP A 381 30.05 -33.69 11.02
C ASP A 381 29.50 -34.04 12.41
N LYS A 382 29.94 -33.32 13.46
CA LYS A 382 29.40 -33.47 14.84
C LYS A 382 27.89 -33.24 14.88
N TYR A 383 27.42 -32.14 14.29
CA TYR A 383 26.02 -31.72 14.44
C TYR A 383 25.08 -32.15 13.32
N ARG A 384 25.60 -32.44 12.12
CA ARG A 384 24.84 -32.84 10.94
C ARG A 384 23.60 -31.95 10.72
N PHE A 385 23.83 -30.66 10.56
CA PHE A 385 22.78 -29.66 10.44
C PHE A 385 21.79 -29.99 9.30
N PRO A 386 20.47 -29.95 9.54
CA PRO A 386 19.48 -30.12 8.46
C PRO A 386 19.59 -29.04 7.36
N SER A 387 19.98 -27.83 7.75
CA SER A 387 20.16 -26.69 6.84
C SER A 387 21.56 -26.08 7.02
N LEU A 388 22.39 -26.21 5.98
CA LEU A 388 23.78 -25.74 5.98
C LEU A 388 24.07 -24.92 4.72
N PHE A 389 24.31 -23.63 4.88
CA PHE A 389 24.64 -22.72 3.79
C PHE A 389 26.16 -22.65 3.60
N ILE A 390 26.68 -23.35 2.60
CA ILE A 390 28.11 -23.39 2.29
C ILE A 390 28.40 -22.34 1.22
N ASN A 391 29.16 -21.31 1.59
CA ASN A 391 29.52 -20.22 0.67
C ASN A 391 31.04 -20.14 0.51
N GLN A 392 31.50 -19.70 -0.67
CA GLN A 392 32.91 -19.35 -0.88
C GLN A 392 33.18 -17.93 -0.41
N PHE A 393 34.39 -17.67 0.08
CA PHE A 393 34.82 -16.30 0.36
C PHE A 393 34.98 -15.48 -0.93
N PHE A 394 34.24 -14.37 -1.00
CA PHE A 394 34.40 -13.38 -2.05
C PHE A 394 34.95 -12.07 -1.47
N ALA A 395 36.12 -11.65 -1.96
CA ALA A 395 36.75 -10.41 -1.54
C ALA A 395 35.94 -9.20 -2.02
N ARG A 396 35.53 -8.34 -1.09
CA ARG A 396 34.70 -7.16 -1.37
C ARG A 396 35.53 -5.89 -1.29
N PRO A 397 35.53 -5.02 -2.33
CA PRO A 397 36.25 -3.76 -2.29
C PRO A 397 35.89 -2.93 -1.04
N GLY A 398 36.92 -2.41 -0.37
CA GLY A 398 36.77 -1.59 0.84
C GLY A 398 36.77 -2.37 2.17
N THR A 399 36.62 -3.70 2.15
CA THR A 399 36.66 -4.50 3.38
C THR A 399 38.09 -4.84 3.82
N PRO A 400 38.38 -4.98 5.12
CA PRO A 400 39.69 -5.43 5.60
C PRO A 400 40.13 -6.77 5.01
N ALA A 401 39.22 -7.75 4.93
CA ALA A 401 39.52 -9.08 4.39
C ALA A 401 39.92 -9.07 2.91
N ALA A 402 39.50 -8.06 2.14
CA ALA A 402 39.92 -7.93 0.73
C ALA A 402 41.41 -7.64 0.54
N LYS A 403 42.09 -7.11 1.58
CA LYS A 403 43.52 -6.83 1.57
C LYS A 403 44.38 -7.97 2.13
N MET A 404 43.76 -9.00 2.70
CA MET A 404 44.44 -10.14 3.29
C MET A 404 44.91 -11.13 2.21
N THR A 405 45.88 -11.97 2.56
CA THR A 405 46.43 -12.99 1.65
C THR A 405 45.38 -14.05 1.33
N LYS A 406 44.98 -14.13 0.07
CA LYS A 406 43.92 -15.04 -0.38
C LYS A 406 44.40 -16.49 -0.44
N VAL A 407 43.51 -17.41 -0.09
CA VAL A 407 43.70 -18.84 -0.33
C VAL A 407 43.60 -19.11 -1.85
N PRO A 408 44.44 -19.97 -2.43
CA PRO A 408 44.34 -20.35 -3.84
C PRO A 408 42.96 -20.89 -4.20
N ALA A 409 42.40 -20.44 -5.33
CA ALA A 409 41.03 -20.80 -5.73
C ALA A 409 40.79 -22.31 -5.87
N GLN A 410 41.83 -23.09 -6.21
CA GLN A 410 41.73 -24.55 -6.28
C GLN A 410 41.47 -25.17 -4.90
N GLU A 411 42.13 -24.68 -3.84
CA GLU A 411 41.91 -25.16 -2.48
C GLU A 411 40.54 -24.74 -1.95
N VAL A 412 40.09 -23.50 -2.23
CA VAL A 412 38.73 -23.05 -1.88
C VAL A 412 37.66 -23.96 -2.49
N LYS A 413 37.81 -24.31 -3.78
CA LYS A 413 36.90 -25.25 -4.47
C LYS A 413 36.94 -26.65 -3.88
N LYS A 414 38.13 -27.17 -3.57
CA LYS A 414 38.31 -28.49 -2.95
C LYS A 414 37.65 -28.56 -1.57
N ARG A 415 37.85 -27.54 -0.74
CA ARG A 415 37.24 -27.40 0.60
C ARG A 415 35.71 -27.33 0.53
N THR A 416 35.20 -26.44 -0.32
CA THR A 416 33.76 -26.30 -0.57
C THR A 416 33.15 -27.64 -1.00
N LYS A 417 33.76 -28.31 -1.99
CA LYS A 417 33.31 -29.63 -2.46
C LYS A 417 33.30 -30.68 -1.35
N LYS A 418 34.37 -30.78 -0.56
CA LYS A 418 34.46 -31.75 0.56
C LYS A 418 33.35 -31.50 1.59
N LEU A 419 33.03 -30.25 1.90
CA LEU A 419 31.96 -29.91 2.84
C LEU A 419 30.56 -30.18 2.24
N SER A 420 30.36 -29.90 0.96
CA SER A 420 29.11 -30.24 0.25
C SER A 420 28.90 -31.75 0.16
N GLU A 421 29.95 -32.55 -0.04
CA GLU A 421 29.91 -34.01 -0.01
C GLU A 421 29.52 -34.53 1.38
N LEU A 422 30.09 -33.97 2.46
CA LEU A 422 29.65 -34.26 3.82
C LEU A 422 28.18 -33.92 4.02
N PHE A 423 27.74 -32.74 3.60
CA PHE A 423 26.34 -32.35 3.74
C PHE A 423 25.43 -33.33 2.99
N ARG A 424 25.78 -33.77 1.78
CA ARG A 424 25.02 -34.76 1.01
C ARG A 424 25.05 -36.18 1.61
N SER A 425 26.02 -36.50 2.48
CA SER A 425 26.21 -37.86 3.00
C SER A 425 25.19 -38.33 4.04
N TYR A 426 24.44 -37.42 4.66
CA TYR A 426 23.43 -37.75 5.68
C TYR A 426 22.03 -37.27 5.31
N GLU A 427 21.01 -37.99 5.75
CA GLU A 427 19.60 -37.64 5.56
C GLU A 427 18.99 -37.08 6.85
N PRO A 428 18.51 -35.83 6.87
CA PRO A 428 18.01 -35.21 8.08
C PRO A 428 16.59 -35.68 8.47
N TYR A 429 15.79 -36.16 7.52
CA TYR A 429 14.34 -36.36 7.73
C TYR A 429 13.88 -37.82 7.62
N GLY A 430 14.76 -38.77 7.28
CA GLY A 430 14.35 -40.17 7.04
C GLY A 430 13.66 -40.83 8.24
N HIS A 431 14.03 -40.44 9.47
CA HIS A 431 13.42 -40.93 10.70
C HIS A 431 11.99 -40.43 10.96
N LYS A 432 11.51 -39.44 10.19
CA LYS A 432 10.17 -38.84 10.33
C LYS A 432 9.13 -39.47 9.40
N VAL A 433 9.54 -40.40 8.54
CA VAL A 433 8.62 -41.09 7.62
C VAL A 433 7.65 -41.96 8.44
N GLY A 434 6.35 -41.76 8.23
CA GLY A 434 5.28 -42.41 8.98
C GLY A 434 4.67 -41.54 10.09
N ASP A 435 5.39 -40.51 10.54
CA ASP A 435 4.89 -39.58 11.57
C ASP A 435 3.84 -38.63 11.02
N ILE A 436 3.07 -38.02 11.94
CA ILE A 436 1.99 -37.09 11.64
C ILE A 436 2.37 -35.71 12.17
N TYR A 437 2.28 -34.69 11.32
CA TYR A 437 2.56 -33.30 11.67
C TYR A 437 1.42 -32.37 11.27
N GLU A 438 1.25 -31.28 12.04
CA GLU A 438 0.53 -30.11 11.56
C GLU A 438 1.46 -29.20 10.75
N VAL A 439 1.02 -28.78 9.57
CA VAL A 439 1.79 -27.98 8.62
C VAL A 439 1.00 -26.78 8.12
N LEU A 440 1.67 -25.63 7.99
CA LEU A 440 1.09 -24.40 7.44
C LEU A 440 1.48 -24.26 5.97
N VAL A 441 0.49 -24.17 5.07
CA VAL A 441 0.73 -24.04 3.62
C VAL A 441 0.82 -22.57 3.23
N THR A 442 2.00 -22.11 2.81
CA THR A 442 2.24 -20.69 2.46
C THR A 442 2.81 -20.46 1.06
N ASP A 443 3.45 -21.46 0.45
CA ASP A 443 4.18 -21.27 -0.81
C ASP A 443 3.81 -22.32 -1.88
N ILE A 444 4.22 -22.05 -3.11
CA ILE A 444 4.12 -22.97 -4.25
C ILE A 444 5.52 -23.53 -4.52
N SER A 445 5.61 -24.83 -4.82
CA SER A 445 6.89 -25.44 -5.17
C SER A 445 7.47 -24.84 -6.45
N HIS A 446 8.79 -24.96 -6.62
CA HIS A 446 9.50 -24.43 -7.80
C HIS A 446 8.99 -25.02 -9.11
N ASP A 447 8.80 -26.34 -9.14
CA ASP A 447 8.22 -27.09 -10.26
C ASP A 447 6.70 -26.84 -10.45
N LYS A 448 6.09 -26.07 -9.53
CA LYS A 448 4.67 -25.71 -9.49
C LYS A 448 3.70 -26.89 -9.39
N ASN A 449 4.19 -28.09 -9.11
CA ASN A 449 3.38 -29.30 -9.01
C ASN A 449 2.78 -29.52 -7.62
N TYR A 450 3.40 -28.94 -6.59
CA TYR A 450 3.02 -29.11 -5.18
C TYR A 450 2.83 -27.76 -4.50
N PHE A 451 2.17 -27.78 -3.35
CA PHE A 451 2.28 -26.68 -2.39
C PHE A 451 3.34 -26.99 -1.34
N VAL A 452 3.99 -25.93 -0.87
CA VAL A 452 5.01 -25.97 0.15
C VAL A 452 4.40 -25.57 1.47
N ALA A 453 4.47 -26.49 2.43
CA ALA A 453 4.03 -26.29 3.79
C ALA A 453 5.22 -26.41 4.75
N HIS A 454 5.10 -25.80 5.93
CA HIS A 454 6.12 -25.90 6.99
C HIS A 454 5.51 -26.48 8.26
N ASN A 455 6.21 -27.43 8.87
CA ASN A 455 5.85 -27.96 10.20
C ASN A 455 6.37 -27.03 11.32
N GLU A 456 6.14 -27.40 12.58
CA GLU A 456 6.59 -26.61 13.75
C GLU A 456 8.12 -26.39 13.81
N PHE A 457 8.93 -27.22 13.14
CA PHE A 457 10.39 -27.12 13.08
C PHE A 457 10.89 -26.33 11.85
N TYR A 458 9.95 -25.71 11.13
CA TYR A 458 10.19 -25.01 9.86
C TYR A 458 10.79 -25.90 8.76
N GLU A 459 10.49 -27.19 8.80
CA GLU A 459 10.92 -28.14 7.78
C GLU A 459 9.92 -28.19 6.64
N GLN A 460 10.42 -28.28 5.41
CA GLN A 460 9.62 -28.22 4.21
C GLN A 460 8.85 -29.53 4.00
N VAL A 461 7.53 -29.45 3.89
CA VAL A 461 6.63 -30.56 3.56
C VAL A 461 5.85 -30.22 2.28
N LEU A 462 6.06 -31.02 1.24
CA LEU A 462 5.34 -30.91 -0.02
C LEU A 462 3.99 -31.62 0.09
N VAL A 463 2.92 -30.91 -0.25
CA VAL A 463 1.55 -31.43 -0.23
C VAL A 463 0.90 -31.29 -1.61
N PRO A 464 -0.11 -32.12 -1.95
CA PRO A 464 -0.81 -32.04 -3.22
C PRO A 464 -1.36 -30.64 -3.49
N LYS A 465 -1.26 -30.18 -4.74
CA LYS A 465 -1.68 -28.84 -5.15
C LYS A 465 -3.20 -28.75 -5.36
N GLU A 466 -3.94 -28.66 -4.27
CA GLU A 466 -5.38 -28.39 -4.30
C GLU A 466 -5.68 -27.01 -3.74
N GLU A 467 -6.38 -26.14 -4.48
CA GLU A 467 -6.65 -24.73 -4.11
C GLU A 467 -7.18 -24.57 -2.69
N LYS A 468 -7.93 -25.56 -2.19
CA LYS A 468 -8.51 -25.56 -0.84
C LYS A 468 -7.46 -25.56 0.29
N TYR A 469 -6.17 -25.79 0.01
CA TYR A 469 -5.10 -25.90 1.01
C TYR A 469 -4.28 -24.62 1.21
N MET A 470 -4.19 -23.73 0.22
CA MET A 470 -3.34 -22.53 0.31
C MET A 470 -3.79 -21.62 1.48
N GLY A 471 -2.85 -21.19 2.33
CA GLY A 471 -3.13 -20.36 3.50
C GLY A 471 -3.79 -21.10 4.67
N LYS A 472 -3.78 -22.43 4.68
CA LYS A 472 -4.44 -23.25 5.70
C LYS A 472 -3.47 -24.17 6.43
N MET A 473 -3.88 -24.54 7.65
CA MET A 473 -3.24 -25.58 8.44
C MET A 473 -3.78 -26.95 8.03
N LEU A 474 -2.88 -27.88 7.75
CA LEU A 474 -3.19 -29.27 7.43
C LEU A 474 -2.56 -30.21 8.45
N THR A 475 -3.23 -31.30 8.75
CA THR A 475 -2.59 -32.46 9.40
C THR A 475 -2.20 -33.43 8.29
N VAL A 476 -0.90 -33.75 8.22
CA VAL A 476 -0.32 -34.58 7.15
C VAL A 476 0.45 -35.75 7.75
N LYS A 477 0.37 -36.90 7.08
CA LYS A 477 1.23 -38.05 7.35
C LYS A 477 2.41 -38.02 6.39
N ILE A 478 3.63 -38.12 6.89
CA ILE A 478 4.83 -38.14 6.05
C ILE A 478 4.96 -39.49 5.36
N THR A 479 4.96 -39.49 4.02
CA THR A 479 5.01 -40.71 3.20
C THR A 479 6.41 -41.03 2.71
N SER A 480 7.21 -40.01 2.43
CA SER A 480 8.61 -40.13 2.06
C SER A 480 9.40 -38.88 2.43
N ALA A 481 10.71 -39.02 2.57
CA ALA A 481 11.62 -37.91 2.82
C ALA A 481 12.71 -37.85 1.74
N SER A 482 13.10 -36.63 1.37
CA SER A 482 14.27 -36.34 0.56
C SER A 482 15.31 -35.60 1.40
N LYS A 483 16.42 -35.18 0.77
CA LYS A 483 17.46 -34.38 1.43
C LYS A 483 16.96 -33.03 1.92
N PHE A 484 16.06 -32.39 1.18
CA PHE A 484 15.66 -30.99 1.41
C PHE A 484 14.21 -30.83 1.85
N SER A 485 13.35 -31.79 1.56
CA SER A 485 11.92 -31.74 1.86
C SER A 485 11.34 -33.12 2.16
N MET A 486 10.19 -33.13 2.82
CA MET A 486 9.36 -34.30 3.03
C MET A 486 8.13 -34.27 2.11
N MET A 487 7.54 -35.43 1.82
CA MET A 487 6.24 -35.55 1.16
C MET A 487 5.19 -35.86 2.21
N GLY A 488 4.13 -35.06 2.26
CA GLY A 488 3.03 -35.22 3.21
C GLY A 488 1.72 -35.51 2.49
N GLU A 489 0.99 -36.53 2.96
CA GLU A 489 -0.38 -36.80 2.54
C GLU A 489 -1.36 -36.22 3.56
N PRO A 490 -2.26 -35.30 3.16
CA PRO A 490 -3.28 -34.74 4.06
C PRO A 490 -4.25 -35.82 4.56
N ILE A 491 -4.43 -35.91 5.87
CA ILE A 491 -5.35 -36.89 6.51
C ILE A 491 -6.64 -36.26 7.03
N ASP A 492 -6.65 -34.95 7.29
CA ASP A 492 -7.78 -34.22 7.86
C ASP A 492 -8.25 -33.06 6.98
N LYS A 493 -9.43 -32.53 7.32
CA LYS A 493 -9.96 -31.34 6.67
C LYS A 493 -9.08 -30.11 6.98
N PRO A 494 -8.83 -29.25 5.99
CA PRO A 494 -8.01 -28.05 6.19
C PRO A 494 -8.65 -27.06 7.16
N LYS A 495 -7.86 -26.53 8.09
CA LYS A 495 -8.28 -25.50 9.05
C LYS A 495 -7.78 -24.12 8.60
N MET A 496 -8.59 -23.07 8.74
CA MET A 496 -8.11 -21.70 8.49
C MET A 496 -7.05 -21.33 9.54
N ALA A 497 -5.93 -20.78 9.08
CA ALA A 497 -4.84 -20.36 9.95
C ALA A 497 -5.00 -18.92 10.47
N GLY A 498 -5.86 -18.10 9.86
CA GLY A 498 -5.99 -16.66 10.11
C GLY A 498 -7.44 -16.17 10.26
N LEU A 499 -7.58 -14.86 10.53
CA LEU A 499 -8.86 -14.21 10.83
C LEU A 499 -9.71 -13.94 9.58
N THR A 500 -9.06 -13.65 8.44
CA THR A 500 -9.69 -13.16 7.19
C THR A 500 -8.94 -13.70 5.97
N ALA A 501 -9.53 -13.57 4.77
CA ALA A 501 -8.85 -13.91 3.52
C ALA A 501 -7.75 -12.87 3.18
N PRO A 502 -6.62 -13.30 2.59
CA PRO A 502 -5.51 -12.42 2.27
C PRO A 502 -5.86 -11.39 1.18
N LEU A 503 -5.36 -10.17 1.33
CA LEU A 503 -5.46 -9.14 0.28
C LEU A 503 -4.83 -9.62 -1.04
N LYS A 504 -5.51 -9.37 -2.17
CA LYS A 504 -4.97 -9.65 -3.50
C LYS A 504 -3.76 -8.76 -3.77
N LYS A 505 -2.77 -9.33 -4.49
CA LYS A 505 -1.54 -8.64 -4.87
C LYS A 505 -1.87 -7.33 -5.62
N GLY A 506 -1.38 -6.20 -5.09
CA GLY A 506 -1.57 -4.87 -5.68
C GLY A 506 -2.76 -4.06 -5.17
N VAL A 507 -3.56 -4.59 -4.23
CA VAL A 507 -4.69 -3.87 -3.61
C VAL A 507 -4.23 -3.17 -2.32
N VAL A 508 -4.45 -1.85 -2.24
CA VAL A 508 -4.30 -1.07 -1.01
C VAL A 508 -5.61 -1.13 -0.24
N SER A 509 -5.55 -1.20 1.09
CA SER A 509 -6.71 -1.31 1.97
C SER A 509 -7.70 -0.16 1.76
N ASP A 510 -8.86 -0.48 1.21
CA ASP A 510 -10.09 0.29 1.37
C ASP A 510 -11.11 -0.59 2.11
N LEU A 511 -12.13 0.00 2.72
CA LEU A 511 -12.99 -0.67 3.74
C LEU A 511 -13.59 -2.00 3.28
N VAL A 512 -13.81 -2.21 1.98
CA VAL A 512 -14.18 -3.50 1.39
C VAL A 512 -13.39 -3.69 0.08
N PRO A 513 -12.47 -4.66 -0.01
CA PRO A 513 -11.75 -4.92 -1.25
C PRO A 513 -12.71 -5.44 -2.32
N TYR A 514 -12.66 -4.83 -3.50
CA TYR A 514 -13.45 -5.27 -4.65
C TYR A 514 -12.99 -6.66 -5.10
N THR A 515 -13.92 -7.63 -5.17
CA THR A 515 -13.65 -8.96 -5.72
C THR A 515 -14.52 -9.21 -6.96
N GLU A 516 -14.00 -9.99 -7.92
CA GLU A 516 -14.76 -10.35 -9.12
C GLU A 516 -15.95 -11.28 -8.80
N ASN A 517 -15.92 -11.95 -7.65
CA ASN A 517 -16.99 -12.81 -7.17
C ASN A 517 -17.97 -12.04 -6.28
N TRP A 518 -19.22 -11.95 -6.73
CA TRP A 518 -20.29 -11.26 -5.99
C TRP A 518 -20.52 -11.81 -4.58
N GLU A 519 -20.49 -13.13 -4.38
CA GLU A 519 -20.74 -13.73 -3.07
C GLU A 519 -19.61 -13.44 -2.08
N GLU A 520 -18.37 -13.38 -2.57
CA GLU A 520 -17.20 -13.00 -1.77
C GLU A 520 -17.27 -11.51 -1.38
N SER A 521 -17.56 -10.63 -2.34
CA SER A 521 -17.80 -9.21 -2.05
C SER A 521 -18.92 -9.06 -1.01
N LYS A 522 -20.03 -9.78 -1.17
CA LYS A 522 -21.15 -9.74 -0.24
C LYS A 522 -20.76 -10.15 1.19
N ALA A 523 -19.94 -11.20 1.33
CA ALA A 523 -19.41 -11.64 2.62
C ALA A 523 -18.55 -10.54 3.27
N HIS A 524 -17.63 -9.92 2.51
CA HIS A 524 -16.83 -8.81 3.03
C HIS A 524 -17.70 -7.62 3.50
N TRP A 525 -18.77 -7.30 2.76
CA TRP A 525 -19.74 -6.30 3.20
C TRP A 525 -20.42 -6.70 4.51
N ASP A 526 -20.77 -7.97 4.73
CA ASP A 526 -21.36 -8.43 6.00
C ASP A 526 -20.38 -8.29 7.17
N ASP A 527 -19.14 -8.75 7.00
CA ASP A 527 -18.10 -8.71 8.04
C ASP A 527 -17.80 -7.26 8.48
N VAL A 528 -17.64 -6.36 7.51
CA VAL A 528 -17.38 -4.94 7.77
C VAL A 528 -18.59 -4.27 8.40
N THR A 529 -19.80 -4.66 7.99
CA THR A 529 -21.03 -4.14 8.61
C THR A 529 -21.11 -4.52 10.08
N GLU A 530 -20.76 -5.76 10.44
CA GLU A 530 -20.72 -6.21 11.84
C GLU A 530 -19.70 -5.44 12.66
N TYR A 531 -18.52 -5.22 12.09
CA TYR A 531 -17.48 -4.45 12.75
C TYR A 531 -17.89 -2.99 12.96
N ILE A 532 -18.45 -2.32 11.95
CA ILE A 532 -18.96 -0.95 12.09
C ILE A 532 -20.06 -0.89 13.15
N GLN A 533 -20.96 -1.87 13.18
CA GLN A 533 -22.03 -1.94 14.16
C GLN A 533 -21.48 -2.07 15.59
N GLU A 534 -20.43 -2.86 15.80
CA GLU A 534 -19.75 -2.97 17.09
C GLU A 534 -19.10 -1.64 17.51
N LEU A 535 -18.40 -0.96 16.59
CA LEU A 535 -17.79 0.34 16.85
C LEU A 535 -18.84 1.41 17.19
N MET A 536 -19.96 1.45 16.47
CA MET A 536 -21.06 2.36 16.74
C MET A 536 -21.63 2.16 18.14
N GLN A 537 -21.79 0.90 18.58
CA GLN A 537 -22.25 0.58 19.93
C GLN A 537 -21.22 0.97 20.99
N ARG A 538 -19.94 0.69 20.74
CA ARG A 538 -18.84 0.94 21.68
C ARG A 538 -18.59 2.43 21.92
N TYR A 539 -18.63 3.23 20.86
CA TYR A 539 -18.25 4.65 20.90
C TYR A 539 -19.45 5.61 20.87
N HIS A 540 -20.69 5.09 20.83
CA HIS A 540 -21.92 5.86 20.73
C HIS A 540 -21.95 6.83 19.53
N VAL A 541 -21.29 6.45 18.44
CA VAL A 541 -21.27 7.21 17.18
C VAL A 541 -22.42 6.75 16.28
N LYS A 542 -23.08 7.68 15.61
CA LYS A 542 -24.12 7.41 14.61
C LYS A 542 -23.58 7.58 13.20
N LEU A 543 -24.07 6.73 12.30
CA LEU A 543 -23.75 6.81 10.88
C LEU A 543 -24.73 7.77 10.19
N MET A 544 -24.22 8.89 9.65
CA MET A 544 -25.08 9.86 8.96
C MET A 544 -25.56 9.35 7.60
N TRP A 545 -24.64 8.87 6.77
CA TRP A 545 -24.96 8.32 5.46
C TRP A 545 -23.90 7.33 5.00
N LEU A 546 -24.31 6.50 4.05
CA LEU A 546 -23.44 5.65 3.25
C LEU A 546 -23.65 5.95 1.78
N ALA A 547 -22.62 5.71 0.98
CA ALA A 547 -22.64 5.84 -0.46
C ALA A 547 -21.95 4.62 -1.08
N PRO A 548 -22.50 4.05 -2.16
CA PRO A 548 -21.79 3.05 -2.94
C PRO A 548 -20.71 3.73 -3.79
N ASP A 549 -19.52 3.13 -3.83
CA ASP A 549 -18.47 3.55 -4.77
C ASP A 549 -18.77 3.03 -6.17
N LEU A 550 -19.25 3.93 -7.02
CA LEU A 550 -19.56 3.69 -8.42
C LEU A 550 -18.59 4.40 -9.38
N HIS A 551 -17.37 4.71 -8.93
CA HIS A 551 -16.43 5.50 -9.74
C HIS A 551 -14.97 5.05 -9.67
N SER A 552 -14.50 4.42 -8.58
CA SER A 552 -13.08 4.05 -8.49
C SER A 552 -12.72 2.87 -9.38
N HIS A 553 -13.63 1.91 -9.58
CA HIS A 553 -13.35 0.75 -10.42
C HIS A 553 -13.39 1.12 -11.91
N ALA A 554 -12.38 0.66 -12.68
CA ALA A 554 -12.26 0.87 -14.13
C ALA A 554 -13.48 0.44 -14.99
N ARG A 555 -14.42 -0.35 -14.46
CA ARG A 555 -15.64 -0.76 -15.18
C ARG A 555 -16.61 0.40 -15.36
N TYR A 556 -16.54 1.38 -14.48
CA TYR A 556 -17.39 2.58 -14.50
C TYR A 556 -16.76 3.70 -15.30
N VAL A 557 -15.68 3.43 -16.05
CA VAL A 557 -14.99 4.45 -16.87
C VAL A 557 -15.94 5.13 -17.87
N SER A 558 -16.91 4.39 -18.40
CA SER A 558 -17.95 4.90 -19.32
C SER A 558 -19.24 5.34 -18.60
N GLY A 559 -19.18 5.61 -17.30
CA GLY A 559 -20.34 5.83 -16.42
C GLY A 559 -20.78 4.54 -15.74
N ALA A 560 -21.44 4.65 -14.58
CA ALA A 560 -21.97 3.48 -13.87
C ALA A 560 -23.40 3.20 -14.30
N PHE A 561 -24.25 4.21 -14.22
CA PHE A 561 -25.65 4.08 -14.59
C PHE A 561 -26.06 4.88 -15.82
N THR A 562 -25.16 5.66 -16.38
CA THR A 562 -25.19 6.10 -17.77
C THR A 562 -24.29 5.26 -18.68
N SER A 563 -23.81 4.10 -18.20
CA SER A 563 -22.99 3.21 -19.04
C SER A 563 -23.71 2.82 -20.33
N ASN A 564 -22.95 2.75 -21.41
CA ASN A 564 -23.40 2.19 -22.68
C ASN A 564 -23.57 0.65 -22.63
N ASP A 565 -23.10 0.00 -21.57
CA ASP A 565 -23.23 -1.43 -21.31
C ASP A 565 -24.27 -1.71 -20.21
N ALA A 566 -25.26 -2.53 -20.56
CA ALA A 566 -26.33 -2.93 -19.65
C ALA A 566 -25.83 -3.81 -18.48
N ALA A 567 -24.75 -4.57 -18.66
CA ALA A 567 -24.18 -5.36 -17.57
C ALA A 567 -23.57 -4.47 -16.49
N THR A 568 -22.86 -3.41 -16.90
CA THR A 568 -22.35 -2.37 -16.00
C THR A 568 -23.47 -1.68 -15.22
N PHE A 569 -24.57 -1.32 -15.89
CA PHE A 569 -25.77 -0.77 -15.24
C PHE A 569 -26.33 -1.74 -14.19
N ALA A 570 -26.48 -3.02 -14.54
CA ALA A 570 -27.02 -4.04 -13.63
C ALA A 570 -26.11 -4.25 -12.40
N GLN A 571 -24.80 -4.17 -12.59
CA GLN A 571 -23.83 -4.26 -11.49
C GLN A 571 -23.92 -3.04 -10.56
N ALA A 572 -23.98 -1.82 -11.11
CA ALA A 572 -24.18 -0.60 -10.32
C ALA A 572 -25.48 -0.68 -9.50
N ALA A 573 -26.58 -1.13 -10.11
CA ALA A 573 -27.84 -1.36 -9.42
C ALA A 573 -27.73 -2.40 -8.29
N THR A 574 -26.94 -3.46 -8.52
CA THR A 574 -26.72 -4.53 -7.55
C THR A 574 -25.88 -4.04 -6.35
N GLN A 575 -24.87 -3.21 -6.59
CA GLN A 575 -24.09 -2.56 -5.53
C GLN A 575 -24.91 -1.56 -4.73
N ILE A 576 -25.72 -0.71 -5.39
CA ILE A 576 -26.65 0.22 -4.72
C ILE A 576 -27.62 -0.56 -3.82
N LYS A 577 -28.23 -1.64 -4.35
CA LYS A 577 -29.15 -2.51 -3.59
C LYS A 577 -28.48 -3.01 -2.30
N ARG A 578 -27.27 -3.53 -2.40
CA ARG A 578 -26.53 -4.06 -1.25
C ARG A 578 -26.13 -2.97 -0.26
N CYS A 579 -25.65 -1.84 -0.75
CA CYS A 579 -25.31 -0.70 0.08
C CYS A 579 -26.54 -0.16 0.83
N LEU A 580 -27.74 -0.16 0.22
CA LEU A 580 -29.00 0.19 0.89
C LEU A 580 -29.35 -0.77 2.02
N GLU A 581 -29.20 -2.08 1.82
CA GLU A 581 -29.43 -3.10 2.86
C GLU A 581 -28.49 -2.91 4.05
N VAL A 582 -27.21 -2.66 3.76
CA VAL A 582 -26.20 -2.39 4.79
C VAL A 582 -26.49 -1.08 5.51
N SER A 583 -26.88 -0.05 4.78
CA SER A 583 -27.28 1.24 5.37
C SER A 583 -28.47 1.09 6.30
N GLN A 584 -29.46 0.28 5.92
CA GLN A 584 -30.60 -0.04 6.76
C GLN A 584 -30.17 -0.80 8.02
N ARG A 585 -29.30 -1.81 7.88
CA ARG A 585 -28.77 -2.60 9.01
C ARG A 585 -28.02 -1.72 10.01
N LEU A 586 -27.27 -0.74 9.52
CA LEU A 586 -26.54 0.23 10.35
C LEU A 586 -27.40 1.42 10.79
N ASN A 587 -28.68 1.46 10.39
CA ASN A 587 -29.62 2.54 10.70
C ASN A 587 -29.07 3.93 10.35
N ALA A 588 -28.51 4.08 9.14
CA ALA A 588 -28.03 5.38 8.68
C ALA A 588 -29.19 6.37 8.46
N GLU A 589 -28.98 7.65 8.72
CA GLU A 589 -30.04 8.66 8.59
C GLU A 589 -30.36 9.00 7.12
N CYS A 590 -29.33 8.92 6.27
CA CYS A 590 -29.39 9.24 4.86
C CYS A 590 -28.70 8.16 4.00
N PHE A 591 -29.01 8.14 2.70
CA PHE A 591 -28.32 7.32 1.71
C PHE A 591 -27.91 8.20 0.53
N LEU A 592 -26.62 8.29 0.26
CA LEU A 592 -26.05 9.22 -0.70
C LEU A 592 -25.74 8.53 -2.04
N ILE A 593 -26.17 9.14 -3.13
CA ILE A 593 -25.70 8.81 -4.48
C ILE A 593 -24.80 9.93 -4.97
N TRP A 594 -23.57 9.56 -5.34
CA TRP A 594 -22.60 10.48 -5.93
C TRP A 594 -22.37 10.15 -7.42
N PRO A 595 -23.02 10.88 -8.35
CA PRO A 595 -22.94 10.66 -9.80
C PRO A 595 -21.64 11.22 -10.40
N TYR A 596 -20.47 10.86 -9.87
CA TYR A 596 -19.19 11.44 -10.27
C TYR A 596 -18.84 11.16 -11.74
N ARG A 597 -19.00 9.91 -12.20
CA ARG A 597 -18.68 9.49 -13.58
C ARG A 597 -19.84 9.62 -14.58
N GLU A 598 -20.94 10.24 -14.18
CA GLU A 598 -22.18 10.22 -14.96
C GLU A 598 -22.22 11.41 -15.93
N GLY A 599 -21.90 11.13 -17.19
CA GLY A 599 -21.75 12.12 -18.23
C GLY A 599 -21.10 11.53 -19.48
N TYR A 600 -20.49 12.38 -20.30
CA TYR A 600 -19.80 11.95 -21.51
C TYR A 600 -18.52 12.74 -21.79
N HIS A 601 -17.60 12.11 -22.53
CA HIS A 601 -16.41 12.77 -23.06
C HIS A 601 -16.67 13.46 -24.39
N THR A 602 -17.44 12.80 -25.27
CA THR A 602 -17.70 13.30 -26.61
C THR A 602 -19.14 13.02 -27.02
N PRO A 603 -19.88 14.02 -27.55
CA PRO A 603 -21.24 13.80 -28.02
C PRO A 603 -21.29 12.85 -29.24
N PHE A 604 -20.18 12.64 -29.96
CA PHE A 604 -20.14 11.77 -31.13
C PHE A 604 -20.30 10.28 -30.81
N GLN A 605 -20.06 9.87 -29.57
CA GLN A 605 -20.15 8.47 -29.14
C GLN A 605 -21.26 8.24 -28.10
N THR A 606 -22.10 9.25 -27.83
CA THR A 606 -22.99 9.27 -26.67
C THR A 606 -24.42 9.56 -27.10
N ASP A 607 -25.37 8.69 -26.71
CA ASP A 607 -26.81 9.00 -26.78
C ASP A 607 -27.23 9.65 -25.46
N VAL A 608 -27.02 10.97 -25.38
CA VAL A 608 -27.30 11.78 -24.20
C VAL A 608 -28.74 11.61 -23.70
N ALA A 609 -29.72 11.54 -24.61
CA ALA A 609 -31.12 11.40 -24.24
C ALA A 609 -31.40 10.05 -23.59
N ARG A 610 -30.75 8.97 -24.06
CA ARG A 610 -30.85 7.64 -23.47
C ARG A 610 -30.15 7.56 -22.12
N GLU A 611 -28.96 8.11 -22.00
CA GLU A 611 -28.19 8.10 -20.76
C GLU A 611 -28.89 8.87 -19.63
N ILE A 612 -29.49 10.04 -19.92
CA ILE A 612 -30.32 10.77 -18.95
C ILE A 612 -31.52 9.93 -18.49
N LYS A 613 -32.14 9.16 -19.40
CA LYS A 613 -33.23 8.24 -19.03
C LYS A 613 -32.74 7.09 -18.15
N LEU A 614 -31.57 6.52 -18.43
CA LEU A 614 -30.96 5.47 -17.60
C LEU A 614 -30.60 5.99 -16.20
N PHE A 615 -30.04 7.20 -16.13
CA PHE A 615 -29.79 7.91 -14.87
C PHE A 615 -31.08 7.99 -14.04
N ALA A 616 -32.13 8.62 -14.59
CA ALA A 616 -33.40 8.76 -13.89
C ALA A 616 -34.02 7.41 -13.51
N LYS A 617 -33.86 6.39 -14.37
CA LYS A 617 -34.35 5.05 -14.12
C LYS A 617 -33.68 4.40 -12.90
N LEU A 618 -32.38 4.54 -12.73
CA LEU A 618 -31.70 3.95 -11.57
C LEU A 618 -32.03 4.67 -10.26
N LEU A 619 -32.16 6.00 -10.29
CA LEU A 619 -32.65 6.76 -9.13
C LEU A 619 -34.05 6.28 -8.73
N LYS A 620 -34.94 6.07 -9.71
CA LYS A 620 -36.28 5.53 -9.46
C LYS A 620 -36.24 4.13 -8.87
N LEU A 621 -35.41 3.23 -9.41
CA LEU A 621 -35.24 1.87 -8.88
C LEU A 621 -34.71 1.88 -7.44
N THR A 622 -33.81 2.81 -7.12
CA THR A 622 -33.27 3.00 -5.77
C THR A 622 -34.38 3.43 -4.80
N ALA A 623 -35.17 4.43 -5.17
CA ALA A 623 -36.31 4.89 -4.35
C ALA A 623 -37.35 3.78 -4.15
N GLU A 624 -37.73 3.08 -5.22
CA GLU A 624 -38.67 1.94 -5.15
C GLU A 624 -38.13 0.80 -4.27
N TYR A 625 -36.82 0.52 -4.31
CA TYR A 625 -36.22 -0.50 -3.46
C TYR A 625 -36.16 -0.08 -1.99
N LYS A 626 -35.80 1.18 -1.71
CA LYS A 626 -35.84 1.76 -0.36
C LYS A 626 -37.23 1.61 0.28
N ASP A 627 -38.28 1.91 -0.50
CA ASP A 627 -39.66 1.78 -0.04
C ASP A 627 -40.03 0.32 0.22
N ARG A 628 -39.59 -0.63 -0.63
CA ARG A 628 -39.75 -2.08 -0.39
C ARG A 628 -39.01 -2.58 0.85
N LEU A 629 -37.84 -2.01 1.16
CA LEU A 629 -37.11 -2.29 2.39
C LEU A 629 -37.78 -1.69 3.64
N ASN A 630 -38.80 -0.84 3.48
CA ASN A 630 -39.38 -0.03 4.55
C ASN A 630 -38.31 0.80 5.29
N TYR A 631 -37.31 1.28 4.54
CA TYR A 631 -36.20 2.05 5.09
C TYR A 631 -36.52 3.55 5.06
N ARG A 632 -36.58 4.17 6.24
CA ARG A 632 -37.04 5.57 6.42
C ARG A 632 -35.98 6.64 6.15
N CYS A 633 -34.80 6.27 5.65
CA CYS A 633 -33.75 7.26 5.37
C CYS A 633 -34.17 8.27 4.29
N GLN A 634 -33.53 9.44 4.33
CA GLN A 634 -33.59 10.44 3.27
C GLN A 634 -32.57 10.07 2.17
N LEU A 635 -33.02 9.98 0.92
CA LEU A 635 -32.08 9.83 -0.19
C LEU A 635 -31.45 11.19 -0.49
N LEU A 636 -30.14 11.18 -0.70
CA LEU A 636 -29.34 12.33 -1.06
C LEU A 636 -28.71 12.12 -2.42
N ILE A 637 -28.60 13.20 -3.19
CA ILE A 637 -27.79 13.25 -4.40
C ILE A 637 -26.81 14.41 -4.31
N MET A 638 -25.53 14.15 -4.58
CA MET A 638 -24.49 15.18 -4.55
C MET A 638 -24.06 15.49 -5.99
N PRO A 639 -24.61 16.57 -6.62
CA PRO A 639 -24.18 16.93 -7.96
C PRO A 639 -22.72 17.37 -7.96
N TYR A 640 -22.03 17.18 -9.08
CA TYR A 640 -20.63 17.55 -9.17
C TYR A 640 -20.50 19.05 -9.45
N TYR A 641 -19.78 19.77 -8.58
CA TYR A 641 -19.52 21.19 -8.77
C TYR A 641 -18.22 21.35 -9.52
N ASN A 642 -18.31 21.78 -10.76
CA ASN A 642 -17.12 22.11 -11.50
C ASN A 642 -16.53 23.42 -10.92
N ASN A 643 -15.42 23.31 -10.16
CA ASN A 643 -14.66 24.44 -9.57
C ASN A 643 -14.01 25.39 -10.60
N TYR A 644 -14.64 25.65 -11.75
CA TYR A 644 -14.17 26.65 -12.72
C TYR A 644 -14.38 28.10 -12.26
N HIS A 645 -15.04 28.35 -11.13
CA HIS A 645 -15.50 29.69 -10.77
C HIS A 645 -14.74 30.43 -9.67
N ASN A 646 -13.66 29.89 -9.09
CA ASN A 646 -12.90 30.64 -8.08
C ASN A 646 -11.67 31.40 -8.60
N ARG A 647 -11.51 31.58 -9.92
CA ARG A 647 -10.61 32.61 -10.48
C ARG A 647 -11.20 33.27 -11.73
N ASN A 648 -11.55 34.55 -11.58
CA ASN A 648 -11.74 35.56 -12.62
C ASN A 648 -12.94 35.41 -13.57
N PHE A 649 -14.02 36.13 -13.25
CA PHE A 649 -15.03 36.53 -14.25
C PHE A 649 -14.91 38.03 -14.51
N TYR A 650 -14.11 38.41 -15.50
CA TYR A 650 -14.38 39.51 -16.43
C TYR A 650 -13.46 39.36 -17.66
N GLY A 651 -14.07 39.12 -18.82
CA GLY A 651 -13.52 39.50 -20.12
C GLY A 651 -12.64 38.48 -20.85
N GLY A 652 -12.97 38.27 -22.12
CA GLY A 652 -12.00 37.92 -23.15
C GLY A 652 -11.95 36.44 -23.52
N TRP A 653 -12.47 36.15 -24.71
CA TRP A 653 -11.92 35.17 -25.65
C TRP A 653 -10.58 34.54 -25.22
N GLN A 654 -10.63 33.38 -24.57
CA GLN A 654 -9.50 32.46 -24.48
C GLN A 654 -10.01 31.03 -24.65
N HIS A 655 -9.98 30.60 -25.92
CA HIS A 655 -9.56 29.23 -26.23
C HIS A 655 -8.18 28.99 -25.60
N HIS A 656 -7.88 27.74 -25.26
CA HIS A 656 -6.63 27.21 -24.68
C HIS A 656 -6.66 26.99 -23.17
N LEU A 657 -7.13 25.80 -22.78
CA LEU A 657 -6.50 24.86 -21.84
C LEU A 657 -7.39 23.62 -21.75
N TRP A 658 -7.23 22.71 -22.72
CA TRP A 658 -7.75 21.35 -22.66
C TRP A 658 -6.97 20.61 -21.55
N ARG A 659 -7.42 20.74 -20.29
CA ARG A 659 -6.96 19.90 -19.19
C ARG A 659 -7.83 18.65 -19.16
N GLU A 660 -7.17 17.51 -19.33
CA GLU A 660 -7.73 16.17 -19.18
C GLU A 660 -8.50 16.07 -17.86
N ARG A 661 -9.79 15.82 -17.98
CA ARG A 661 -10.69 15.45 -16.90
C ARG A 661 -11.31 14.11 -17.26
N ASP A 662 -11.56 13.29 -16.24
CA ASP A 662 -12.18 11.98 -16.34
C ASP A 662 -13.58 11.98 -16.99
N LEU A 663 -14.21 13.15 -17.17
CA LEU A 663 -15.28 13.44 -18.13
C LEU A 663 -15.21 14.89 -18.60
N VAL A 664 -15.52 15.14 -19.87
CA VAL A 664 -15.57 16.51 -20.43
C VAL A 664 -16.87 17.22 -20.03
N HIS A 665 -17.98 16.46 -19.94
CA HIS A 665 -19.30 16.97 -19.61
C HIS A 665 -20.05 16.04 -18.63
N THR A 666 -20.47 16.57 -17.48
CA THR A 666 -21.31 15.86 -16.50
C THR A 666 -22.79 16.17 -16.73
N TYR A 667 -23.68 15.20 -16.50
CA TYR A 667 -25.13 15.44 -16.66
C TYR A 667 -25.71 16.37 -15.58
N MET A 668 -25.14 16.34 -14.38
CA MET A 668 -25.48 17.27 -13.29
C MET A 668 -24.40 18.34 -13.20
N TRP A 669 -24.56 19.40 -13.99
CA TRP A 669 -23.60 20.51 -14.06
C TRP A 669 -23.67 21.45 -12.85
N ASP A 670 -24.88 21.62 -12.31
CA ASP A 670 -25.16 22.45 -11.15
C ASP A 670 -26.38 21.94 -10.38
N VAL A 671 -26.71 22.60 -9.27
CA VAL A 671 -27.90 22.24 -8.49
C VAL A 671 -29.20 22.45 -9.28
N THR A 672 -29.29 23.45 -10.16
CA THR A 672 -30.53 23.78 -10.87
C THR A 672 -30.88 22.70 -11.91
N SER A 673 -29.90 22.22 -12.67
CA SER A 673 -30.01 21.09 -13.58
C SER A 673 -30.34 19.79 -12.84
N CYS A 674 -29.74 19.56 -11.67
CA CYS A 674 -30.10 18.45 -10.79
C CYS A 674 -31.57 18.54 -10.32
N LEU A 675 -32.00 19.71 -9.84
CA LEU A 675 -33.38 19.94 -9.42
C LEU A 675 -34.38 19.77 -10.56
N TYR A 676 -34.05 20.26 -11.75
CA TYR A 676 -34.86 20.05 -12.94
C TYR A 676 -34.99 18.56 -13.27
N LEU A 677 -33.88 17.80 -13.27
CA LEU A 677 -33.90 16.36 -13.51
C LEU A 677 -34.81 15.65 -12.49
N LEU A 678 -34.62 15.94 -11.21
CA LEU A 678 -35.42 15.32 -10.14
C LEU A 678 -36.91 15.64 -10.32
N LYS A 679 -37.27 16.90 -10.57
CA LYS A 679 -38.66 17.31 -10.74
C LYS A 679 -39.28 16.76 -12.03
N HIS A 680 -38.53 16.75 -13.14
CA HIS A 680 -39.00 16.24 -14.43
C HIS A 680 -39.36 14.75 -14.35
N TYR A 681 -38.61 13.97 -13.57
CA TYR A 681 -38.86 12.55 -13.36
C TYR A 681 -39.63 12.21 -12.07
N ASN A 682 -40.20 13.21 -11.38
CA ASN A 682 -40.94 13.08 -10.12
C ASN A 682 -40.16 12.41 -8.98
N LEU A 683 -38.85 12.63 -8.92
CA LEU A 683 -37.92 12.11 -7.91
C LEU A 683 -37.65 13.11 -6.78
N ASP A 684 -38.11 14.35 -6.91
CA ASP A 684 -37.96 15.44 -5.94
C ASP A 684 -38.61 15.13 -4.57
N ARG A 685 -39.57 14.21 -4.54
CA ARG A 685 -40.19 13.73 -3.29
C ARG A 685 -39.31 12.74 -2.52
N HIS A 686 -38.38 12.07 -3.21
CA HIS A 686 -37.54 11.03 -2.62
C HIS A 686 -36.13 11.54 -2.30
N TYR A 687 -35.61 12.44 -3.13
CA TYR A 687 -34.24 12.92 -3.05
C TYR A 687 -34.17 14.36 -2.55
N LYS A 688 -33.17 14.64 -1.72
CA LYS A 688 -32.68 15.98 -1.44
C LYS A 688 -31.25 16.12 -1.96
N VAL A 689 -30.77 17.35 -2.11
CA VAL A 689 -29.43 17.61 -2.64
C VAL A 689 -28.41 17.85 -1.51
N ALA A 690 -27.25 17.22 -1.64
CA ALA A 690 -26.07 17.49 -0.81
C ALA A 690 -25.16 18.47 -1.56
N VAL A 691 -24.84 19.61 -0.95
CA VAL A 691 -24.25 20.75 -1.67
C VAL A 691 -23.08 21.38 -0.93
N ALA A 692 -22.18 22.05 -1.64
CA ALA A 692 -21.17 22.90 -1.02
C ALA A 692 -21.79 24.24 -0.55
N PRO A 693 -21.19 24.93 0.45
CA PRO A 693 -21.59 26.28 0.83
C PRO A 693 -21.57 27.27 -0.34
N GLY A 694 -22.49 28.24 -0.34
CA GLY A 694 -22.56 29.30 -1.35
C GLY A 694 -23.81 29.23 -2.25
N HIS A 695 -23.67 29.63 -3.52
CA HIS A 695 -24.81 29.82 -4.44
C HIS A 695 -25.70 28.57 -4.58
N HIS A 696 -25.09 27.39 -4.76
CA HIS A 696 -25.86 26.15 -4.92
C HIS A 696 -26.70 25.78 -3.70
N MET A 697 -26.21 26.10 -2.50
CA MET A 697 -26.96 25.92 -1.27
C MET A 697 -28.18 26.84 -1.18
N TYR A 698 -28.05 28.11 -1.58
CA TYR A 698 -29.19 29.02 -1.64
C TYR A 698 -30.25 28.56 -2.63
N MET A 699 -29.82 28.11 -3.81
CA MET A 699 -30.72 27.57 -4.81
C MET A 699 -31.43 26.31 -4.28
N ALA A 700 -30.71 25.38 -3.64
CA ALA A 700 -31.33 24.22 -3.00
C ALA A 700 -32.36 24.62 -1.93
N ASN A 701 -32.06 25.65 -1.13
CA ASN A 701 -32.95 26.14 -0.08
C ASN A 701 -34.25 26.74 -0.64
N VAL A 702 -34.17 27.57 -1.71
CA VAL A 702 -35.35 28.17 -2.35
C VAL A 702 -36.39 27.13 -2.77
N TYR A 703 -35.94 25.95 -3.19
CA TYR A 703 -36.83 24.85 -3.59
C TYR A 703 -37.14 23.86 -2.45
N ASN A 704 -36.70 24.12 -1.21
CA ASN A 704 -36.82 23.23 -0.04
C ASN A 704 -36.14 21.85 -0.24
N MET A 705 -35.07 21.82 -1.03
CA MET A 705 -34.38 20.60 -1.47
C MET A 705 -33.04 20.39 -0.78
N LEU A 706 -32.60 21.28 0.12
CA LEU A 706 -31.35 21.12 0.85
C LEU A 706 -31.41 19.90 1.78
N GLY A 707 -30.51 18.94 1.55
CA GLY A 707 -30.45 17.68 2.29
C GLY A 707 -29.19 17.53 3.15
N ALA A 708 -28.05 18.04 2.70
CA ALA A 708 -26.79 18.03 3.43
C ALA A 708 -25.87 19.14 2.93
N VAL A 709 -24.87 19.51 3.73
CA VAL A 709 -23.82 20.43 3.31
C VAL A 709 -22.46 19.75 3.43
N THR A 710 -21.63 19.80 2.38
CA THR A 710 -20.28 19.22 2.38
C THR A 710 -19.24 20.32 2.33
N ILE A 711 -18.32 20.30 3.30
CA ILE A 711 -17.18 21.23 3.39
C ILE A 711 -15.91 20.44 3.08
N THR A 712 -15.16 20.89 2.09
CA THR A 712 -13.90 20.26 1.67
C THR A 712 -12.70 21.09 2.13
N SER A 713 -11.50 20.51 2.07
CA SER A 713 -10.24 21.23 2.35
C SER A 713 -9.88 22.31 1.32
N GLU A 714 -10.62 22.41 0.20
CA GLU A 714 -10.51 23.52 -0.77
C GLU A 714 -11.17 24.80 -0.26
N PHE A 715 -12.06 24.66 0.73
CA PHE A 715 -12.62 25.78 1.44
C PHE A 715 -11.53 26.41 2.31
N ASP A 716 -11.49 27.73 2.40
CA ASP A 716 -10.58 28.38 3.35
C ASP A 716 -11.27 28.42 4.72
N HIS A 717 -10.62 27.90 5.77
CA HIS A 717 -11.18 27.96 7.13
C HIS A 717 -11.29 29.41 7.65
N TYR A 718 -10.68 30.38 6.94
CA TYR A 718 -10.84 31.81 7.19
C TYR A 718 -12.07 32.44 6.49
N ASP A 719 -12.88 31.70 5.72
CA ASP A 719 -14.10 32.24 5.09
C ASP A 719 -15.31 32.30 6.05
N SER A 720 -15.17 33.10 7.11
CA SER A 720 -16.20 33.33 8.12
C SER A 720 -17.50 33.86 7.52
N LYS A 721 -17.42 34.61 6.40
CA LYS A 721 -18.60 35.15 5.71
C LYS A 721 -19.43 34.04 5.11
N THR A 722 -18.84 33.16 4.31
CA THR A 722 -19.59 32.09 3.66
C THR A 722 -20.08 31.06 4.67
N LEU A 723 -19.31 30.73 5.71
CA LEU A 723 -19.78 29.85 6.79
C LEU A 723 -20.96 30.46 7.57
N THR A 724 -20.91 31.76 7.87
CA THR A 724 -22.02 32.46 8.56
C THR A 724 -23.28 32.49 7.69
N LEU A 725 -23.10 32.77 6.40
CA LEU A 725 -24.15 32.76 5.39
C LEU A 725 -24.75 31.35 5.19
N MET A 726 -23.92 30.31 5.28
CA MET A 726 -24.32 28.91 5.31
C MET A 726 -25.17 28.59 6.53
N MET A 727 -24.69 28.95 7.73
CA MET A 727 -25.44 28.73 8.96
C MET A 727 -26.75 29.50 9.00
N LYS A 728 -26.77 30.75 8.49
CA LYS A 728 -28.00 31.53 8.35
C LYS A 728 -29.02 30.82 7.48
N CYS A 729 -28.59 30.27 6.34
CA CYS A 729 -29.44 29.49 5.43
C CYS A 729 -30.06 28.27 6.14
N ILE A 730 -29.28 27.55 6.96
CA ILE A 730 -29.76 26.41 7.75
C ILE A 730 -30.75 26.86 8.83
N VAL A 731 -30.48 27.96 9.54
CA VAL A 731 -31.38 28.48 10.59
C VAL A 731 -32.68 29.01 10.01
N ASP A 732 -32.64 29.70 8.85
CA ASP A 732 -33.83 30.20 8.15
C ASP A 732 -34.79 29.06 7.74
N GLN A 733 -34.27 27.84 7.50
CA GLN A 733 -35.10 26.65 7.21
C GLN A 733 -35.88 26.14 8.43
N GLY A 734 -35.45 26.49 9.64
CA GLY A 734 -36.07 26.04 10.89
C GLY A 734 -35.80 24.58 11.27
N THR A 735 -35.11 23.80 10.42
CA THR A 735 -34.73 22.41 10.69
C THR A 735 -33.33 22.12 10.17
N ALA A 736 -32.54 21.34 10.92
CA ALA A 736 -31.23 20.89 10.45
C ALA A 736 -31.38 20.02 9.18
N PRO A 737 -30.43 20.11 8.23
CA PRO A 737 -30.42 19.23 7.07
C PRO A 737 -30.27 17.77 7.52
N PRO A 738 -31.05 16.82 6.98
CA PRO A 738 -31.05 15.43 7.42
C PRO A 738 -29.71 14.72 7.27
N GLY A 739 -28.88 15.10 6.30
CA GLY A 739 -27.52 14.59 6.12
C GLY A 739 -26.44 15.39 6.84
N GLY A 740 -26.83 16.39 7.64
CA GLY A 740 -25.92 17.18 8.45
C GLY A 740 -24.92 18.04 7.66
N ILE A 741 -23.86 18.44 8.36
CA ILE A 741 -22.69 19.13 7.81
C ILE A 741 -21.54 18.12 7.78
N ASN A 742 -21.15 17.70 6.58
CA ASN A 742 -20.07 16.77 6.36
C ASN A 742 -18.73 17.51 6.20
N LEU A 743 -17.74 17.13 7.01
CA LEU A 743 -16.37 17.65 6.93
C LEU A 743 -15.50 16.65 6.15
N GLN A 744 -15.32 16.89 4.86
CA GLN A 744 -14.44 16.11 4.00
C GLN A 744 -13.07 16.77 3.95
N LEU A 745 -12.34 16.69 5.06
CA LEU A 745 -11.05 17.35 5.23
C LEU A 745 -9.92 16.35 4.94
N SER A 746 -9.12 16.66 3.93
CA SER A 746 -7.90 15.91 3.63
C SER A 746 -6.69 16.55 4.33
N SER A 747 -5.78 15.71 4.81
CA SER A 747 -4.49 16.18 5.33
C SER A 747 -3.62 16.67 4.17
N ARG A 748 -2.70 17.62 4.42
CA ARG A 748 -1.66 17.94 3.44
C ARG A 748 -0.71 16.74 3.33
N GLN A 749 -0.16 16.49 2.15
CA GLN A 749 0.67 15.29 1.89
C GLN A 749 1.84 15.10 2.86
N ASP A 750 2.32 16.17 3.52
CA ASP A 750 3.43 16.16 4.50
C ASP A 750 2.99 16.30 5.97
N SER A 751 1.71 16.20 6.28
CA SER A 751 1.17 16.55 7.61
C SER A 751 1.02 15.36 8.57
N ASP A 752 1.31 15.61 9.85
CA ASP A 752 1.13 14.65 10.96
C ASP A 752 -0.36 14.48 11.30
N VAL A 753 -0.74 13.35 11.91
CA VAL A 753 -2.10 13.03 12.38
C VAL A 753 -2.65 14.12 13.33
N ARG A 754 -1.75 14.78 14.09
CA ARG A 754 -2.09 15.94 14.94
C ARG A 754 -2.60 17.13 14.13
N GLU A 755 -2.05 17.35 12.93
CA GLU A 755 -2.47 18.45 12.06
C GLU A 755 -3.85 18.20 11.47
N LEU A 756 -4.17 16.95 11.12
CA LEU A 756 -5.53 16.56 10.72
C LEU A 756 -6.53 16.86 11.84
N THR A 757 -6.24 16.40 13.06
CA THR A 757 -7.09 16.66 14.24
C THR A 757 -7.25 18.17 14.47
N THR A 758 -6.16 18.93 14.40
CA THR A 758 -6.18 20.38 14.54
C THR A 758 -7.05 21.04 13.46
N THR A 759 -7.02 20.52 12.24
CA THR A 759 -7.83 21.02 11.12
C THR A 759 -9.32 20.77 11.39
N TYR A 760 -9.71 19.56 11.81
CA TYR A 760 -11.10 19.29 12.21
C TYR A 760 -11.56 20.23 13.33
N VAL A 761 -10.75 20.42 14.38
CA VAL A 761 -11.09 21.34 15.49
C VAL A 761 -11.28 22.77 14.98
N LYS A 762 -10.40 23.26 14.10
CA LYS A 762 -10.53 24.60 13.50
C LYS A 762 -11.84 24.79 12.74
N TYR A 763 -12.21 23.82 11.91
CA TYR A 763 -13.46 23.88 11.14
C TYR A 763 -14.68 23.81 12.05
N ILE A 764 -14.67 22.94 13.06
CA ILE A 764 -15.77 22.83 14.02
C ILE A 764 -15.94 24.15 14.79
N ASP A 765 -14.85 24.78 15.23
CA ASP A 765 -14.91 26.08 15.91
C ASP A 765 -15.39 27.21 14.99
N ALA A 766 -14.90 27.26 13.75
CA ALA A 766 -15.36 28.22 12.75
C ALA A 766 -16.86 28.09 12.46
N LEU A 767 -17.37 26.86 12.37
CA LEU A 767 -18.79 26.57 12.20
C LEU A 767 -19.62 27.02 13.42
N ALA A 768 -19.13 26.77 14.63
CA ALA A 768 -19.79 27.19 15.85
C ALA A 768 -19.88 28.73 15.96
N LYS A 769 -18.80 29.43 15.61
CA LYS A 769 -18.76 30.90 15.54
C LYS A 769 -19.73 31.45 14.48
N ALA A 770 -19.68 30.88 13.28
CA ALA A 770 -20.59 31.23 12.20
C ALA A 770 -22.06 31.07 12.58
N LEU A 771 -22.41 30.00 13.32
CA LEU A 771 -23.76 29.77 13.81
C LEU A 771 -24.20 30.86 14.80
N ARG A 772 -23.32 31.25 15.74
CA ARG A 772 -23.62 32.33 16.69
C ARG A 772 -23.91 33.64 15.97
N VAL A 773 -23.07 34.03 15.01
CA VAL A 773 -23.26 35.25 14.21
C VAL A 773 -24.57 35.17 13.42
N ALA A 774 -24.83 34.03 12.76
CA ALA A 774 -26.06 33.83 11.98
C ALA A 774 -27.33 34.00 12.83
N CYS A 775 -27.35 33.44 14.04
CA CYS A 775 -28.46 33.61 14.99
C CYS A 775 -28.67 35.09 15.37
N THR A 776 -27.59 35.83 15.64
CA THR A 776 -27.66 37.28 15.94
C THR A 776 -28.22 38.06 14.75
N LEU A 777 -27.74 37.79 13.53
CA LEU A 777 -28.22 38.44 12.31
C LEU A 777 -29.72 38.24 12.08
N ILE A 778 -30.23 37.05 12.39
CA ILE A 778 -31.65 36.71 12.28
C ILE A 778 -32.45 37.39 13.39
N ALA A 779 -32.00 37.31 14.64
CA ALA A 779 -32.69 37.87 15.80
C ALA A 779 -32.85 39.40 15.69
N GLU A 780 -31.81 40.09 15.25
CA GLU A 780 -31.81 41.56 15.09
C GLU A 780 -32.48 42.03 13.78
N GLN A 781 -32.86 41.09 12.89
CA GLN A 781 -33.46 41.37 11.58
C GLN A 781 -32.62 42.31 10.70
N ILE A 782 -31.29 42.23 10.82
CA ILE A 782 -30.35 43.16 10.19
C ILE A 782 -30.50 43.15 8.67
N LEU A 783 -30.52 41.97 8.06
CA LEU A 783 -30.61 41.82 6.60
C LEU A 783 -32.06 41.75 6.10
N SER A 784 -32.96 41.16 6.88
CA SER A 784 -34.35 40.90 6.45
C SER A 784 -35.16 42.18 6.25
N LYS A 785 -34.99 43.20 7.10
CA LYS A 785 -35.66 44.51 6.93
C LYS A 785 -35.27 45.21 5.62
N HIS A 786 -33.98 45.19 5.28
CA HIS A 786 -33.51 45.78 4.03
C HIS A 786 -34.02 45.03 2.81
N LEU A 787 -34.06 43.69 2.85
CA LEU A 787 -34.61 42.89 1.78
C LEU A 787 -36.12 43.15 1.60
N GLN A 788 -36.88 43.23 2.68
CA GLN A 788 -38.30 43.60 2.65
C GLN A 788 -38.50 44.99 2.05
N GLN A 789 -37.71 45.99 2.45
CA GLN A 789 -37.81 47.33 1.87
C GLN A 789 -37.46 47.35 0.37
N ARG A 790 -36.45 46.60 -0.05
CA ARG A 790 -36.01 46.53 -1.45
C ARG A 790 -37.08 45.97 -2.39
N TYR A 791 -37.84 44.98 -1.93
CA TYR A 791 -38.90 44.33 -2.70
C TYR A 791 -40.31 44.83 -2.33
N ALA A 792 -40.42 45.95 -1.61
CA ALA A 792 -41.69 46.45 -1.09
C ALA A 792 -42.76 46.70 -2.19
N SER A 793 -42.33 47.09 -3.39
CA SER A 793 -43.23 47.31 -4.54
C SER A 793 -43.96 46.05 -5.01
N TYR A 794 -43.43 44.87 -4.70
CA TYR A 794 -44.02 43.60 -5.10
C TYR A 794 -44.97 43.00 -4.04
N TYR A 795 -45.01 43.54 -2.83
CA TYR A 795 -45.88 43.02 -1.77
C TYR A 795 -47.33 43.53 -1.82
N SER A 796 -47.61 44.57 -2.63
CA SER A 796 -48.96 45.12 -2.75
C SER A 796 -49.24 45.74 -4.12
N GLY A 797 -50.51 46.03 -4.40
CA GLY A 797 -50.93 46.74 -5.60
C GLY A 797 -50.50 46.05 -6.89
N PHE A 798 -50.00 46.85 -7.85
CA PHE A 798 -49.61 46.37 -9.18
C PHE A 798 -48.53 45.29 -9.12
N GLY A 799 -47.48 45.45 -8.30
CA GLY A 799 -46.39 44.49 -8.22
C GLY A 799 -46.81 43.13 -7.66
N SER A 800 -47.78 43.09 -6.74
CA SER A 800 -48.32 41.82 -6.24
C SER A 800 -49.08 41.03 -7.32
N ARG A 801 -49.78 41.73 -8.22
CA ARG A 801 -50.47 41.12 -9.37
C ARG A 801 -49.49 40.53 -10.39
N ILE A 802 -48.31 41.13 -10.54
CA ILE A 802 -47.23 40.57 -11.37
C ILE A 802 -46.79 39.21 -10.83
N ILE A 803 -46.56 39.10 -9.51
CA ILE A 803 -46.12 37.84 -8.90
C ILE A 803 -47.20 36.75 -9.01
N SER A 804 -48.47 37.10 -8.80
CA SER A 804 -49.57 36.15 -8.92
C SER A 804 -49.91 35.77 -10.38
N SER A 805 -49.19 36.31 -11.37
CA SER A 805 -49.45 36.11 -12.81
C SER A 805 -50.87 36.53 -13.23
N ASP A 806 -51.45 37.51 -12.54
CA ASP A 806 -52.81 38.02 -12.75
C ASP A 806 -52.78 39.38 -13.47
N ILE A 807 -51.96 39.45 -14.53
CA ILE A 807 -51.77 40.68 -15.29
C ILE A 807 -51.34 40.42 -16.74
N SER A 808 -51.86 41.23 -17.66
CA SER A 808 -51.52 41.19 -19.08
C SER A 808 -50.36 42.13 -19.44
N MET A 809 -49.77 41.94 -20.64
CA MET A 809 -48.75 42.86 -21.14
C MET A 809 -49.35 44.25 -21.43
N GLU A 810 -50.62 44.30 -21.84
CA GLU A 810 -51.39 45.53 -22.08
C GLU A 810 -51.59 46.33 -20.78
N GLU A 811 -51.94 45.67 -19.68
CA GLU A 811 -52.03 46.32 -18.37
C GLU A 811 -50.66 46.81 -17.88
N CYS A 812 -49.57 46.10 -18.20
CA CYS A 812 -48.21 46.59 -17.95
C CYS A 812 -47.90 47.85 -18.74
N GLU A 813 -48.28 47.90 -20.01
CA GLU A 813 -48.11 49.08 -20.86
C GLU A 813 -48.93 50.26 -20.34
N GLU A 814 -50.19 50.04 -19.95
CA GLU A 814 -51.04 51.08 -19.36
C GLU A 814 -50.46 51.61 -18.04
N TYR A 815 -49.99 50.72 -17.17
CA TYR A 815 -49.38 51.11 -15.90
C TYR A 815 -48.12 51.93 -16.14
N TYR A 816 -47.28 51.53 -17.10
CA TYR A 816 -46.09 52.28 -17.49
C TYR A 816 -46.44 53.67 -18.06
N LYS A 817 -47.45 53.76 -18.94
CA LYS A 817 -47.95 55.02 -19.49
C LYS A 817 -48.46 55.97 -18.40
N LYS A 818 -49.15 55.45 -17.38
CA LYS A 818 -49.72 56.22 -16.26
C LYS A 818 -48.67 56.64 -15.23
N ASN A 819 -47.58 55.88 -15.05
CA ASN A 819 -46.59 56.06 -13.98
C ASN A 819 -45.17 56.31 -14.51
N GLN A 820 -45.02 57.09 -15.59
CA GLN A 820 -43.71 57.37 -16.20
C GLN A 820 -42.65 57.70 -15.12
N PRO A 821 -41.57 56.92 -15.01
CA PRO A 821 -40.66 57.02 -13.87
C PRO A 821 -39.88 58.33 -13.91
N HIS A 822 -40.10 59.19 -12.91
CA HIS A 822 -39.27 60.35 -12.67
C HIS A 822 -38.03 59.96 -11.83
N GLY A 823 -36.89 59.82 -12.50
CA GLY A 823 -35.56 60.23 -12.00
C GLY A 823 -34.80 59.34 -11.01
N ASP A 824 -35.42 58.73 -10.00
CA ASP A 824 -34.64 58.09 -8.94
C ASP A 824 -34.46 56.59 -9.16
N VAL A 825 -33.26 56.20 -9.60
CA VAL A 825 -32.83 54.80 -9.63
C VAL A 825 -32.46 54.39 -8.19
N PRO A 826 -33.16 53.41 -7.59
CA PRO A 826 -32.86 52.98 -6.23
C PRO A 826 -31.45 52.36 -6.15
N SER A 827 -30.60 52.90 -5.26
CA SER A 827 -29.27 52.35 -4.98
C SER A 827 -29.36 50.93 -4.42
N SER A 828 -28.47 50.05 -4.86
CA SER A 828 -28.39 48.67 -4.38
C SER A 828 -27.87 48.55 -2.94
N LYS A 829 -27.20 49.59 -2.42
CA LYS A 829 -26.57 49.65 -1.09
C LYS A 829 -25.71 48.42 -0.75
N TYR A 830 -25.13 47.74 -1.74
CA TYR A 830 -24.49 46.44 -1.52
C TYR A 830 -23.24 46.57 -0.63
N GLU A 831 -22.42 47.61 -0.84
CA GLU A 831 -21.23 47.87 -0.03
C GLU A 831 -21.58 48.18 1.41
N HIS A 832 -22.67 48.94 1.62
CA HIS A 832 -23.15 49.24 2.96
C HIS A 832 -23.57 47.96 3.70
N LEU A 833 -24.31 47.07 3.03
CA LEU A 833 -24.74 45.80 3.62
C LEU A 833 -23.55 44.86 3.88
N ASP A 834 -22.58 44.81 2.98
CA ASP A 834 -21.34 44.06 3.19
C ASP A 834 -20.54 44.59 4.39
N ILE A 835 -20.43 45.91 4.55
CA ILE A 835 -19.77 46.54 5.71
C ILE A 835 -20.53 46.24 7.01
N VAL A 836 -21.87 46.34 7.00
CA VAL A 836 -22.69 46.01 8.18
C VAL A 836 -22.47 44.55 8.56
N PHE A 837 -22.51 43.63 7.59
CA PHE A 837 -22.26 42.23 7.83
C PHE A 837 -20.85 41.97 8.38
N GLN A 838 -19.82 42.62 7.81
CA GLN A 838 -18.44 42.50 8.27
C GLN A 838 -18.26 42.98 9.72
N ARG A 839 -18.92 44.08 10.11
CA ARG A 839 -18.87 44.56 11.51
C ARG A 839 -19.40 43.53 12.51
N HIS A 840 -20.41 42.74 12.13
CA HIS A 840 -20.93 41.68 12.99
C HIS A 840 -20.00 40.46 13.05
N LEU A 841 -19.27 40.17 11.97
CA LEU A 841 -18.19 39.18 12.00
C LEU A 841 -17.08 39.62 12.96
N ASP A 842 -16.56 40.85 12.77
CA ASP A 842 -15.46 41.40 13.57
C ASP A 842 -15.80 41.47 15.06
N ALA A 843 -17.05 41.80 15.40
CA ALA A 843 -17.52 41.86 16.79
C ALA A 843 -17.54 40.48 17.48
N CYS A 844 -17.70 39.38 16.73
CA CYS A 844 -17.65 38.03 17.29
C CYS A 844 -16.22 37.50 17.46
N ASP A 845 -15.24 37.98 16.69
CA ASP A 845 -13.84 37.57 16.86
C ASP A 845 -13.20 38.13 18.14
N HIS A 846 -13.85 39.11 18.79
CA HIS A 846 -13.45 39.67 20.09
C HIS A 846 -14.09 38.99 21.32
N ILE A 847 -14.92 37.96 21.12
CA ILE A 847 -15.61 37.18 22.17
C ILE A 847 -15.10 35.74 22.16
#